data_AF-A0A497NME9-F1
#
_entry.id   AF-A0A497NME9-F1
#
_cell.length_a   1.000
_cell.length_b   1.000
_cell.length_c   1.000
_cell.angle_alpha   90.00
_cell.angle_beta   90.00
_cell.angle_gamma   90.00
#
_symmetry.space_group_name_H-M   'P 1'
#
loop_
_entity.id
_entity.type
_entity.pdbx_description
1 polymer ?
#
loop_
_entity_poly.entity_id
_entity_poly.type
_entity_poly.pdbx_seq_one_letter_code
_entity_poly.pdbx_strand_id
1 'polypeptide(L)'
;MDDKAKIVFYEILLRRVMSQSIRRILFNINGEVRDLLTVAFIASLLASYYFSGPTGKADVAMHLSRVRIIMDCFPKMPRWNPYWYFGIPFLRTYSGLFHYSLAGLCLFLSLIFPSLPKNEIIFLAVKVYTPLIFALGAASIYFLARELGLPRSGSIFSSILLITSYNIYGYWATGSYPNISSLMISPVPLALYIRSLKWRDLKYAVLAGLTYGIVALTYLSNAIYLIIFFAMISALMAIRMPELLYIARRADQPPEYTLTLLKFALLTAASALATAAWWLIPFYTSVTASRSIVSARAHRPIEPTIIRPSPIEQLMWISGIRGFTSKTPGICHFALVLLSLFFLIRLWRTSEADGVYMAIAALFLCFLPCLGYRITFLPIKRAALFFSLFGSLAGGFAISVLLRIYDLILEKKAGDRRGRYRLILLVPALSCILASIFTPLIIFIKPFETSPIPPWNWNLERKVRLGERIGLDGGYGLNLVSNVWQSGGGSVESMYILNEFAYTFWYYIIHSRESACLPYFSRNYNIRYIRRVMLEGLKKTDMQGLYEISGFNSSIVEVIPKSSWLILHIGPADRYIQLFISTALSGETEPILVNGGSYLEEFSAEELRRFDLIYISDMNLRDEGRYFHLITSYLRSGGVVLFDISRIPPMLSENLMDILPAKRISKGKSNLRLVLSPLIKKAGTFKFREINETIIAYAEELNANAEVIARDENGKPVIVMLKKHGGYIFWSGINIPYLVMLSNDHDGARLLINLMHLFTFQTRKTGHSGSIRHGNLTIISTDEYEITLSSLSPDDAVWFKMTY
;
A
#
# COMPACT_ATOMS: atom_id res chain seq x y z
N MET A 1 -1.71 15.60 -64.94
CA MET A 1 -2.83 14.76 -64.49
C MET A 1 -3.48 15.45 -63.31
N ASP A 2 -4.74 15.83 -63.47
CA ASP A 2 -5.45 16.88 -62.74
C ASP A 2 -5.92 16.43 -61.34
N ASP A 3 -5.66 17.25 -60.31
CA ASP A 3 -5.97 16.96 -58.89
C ASP A 3 -7.47 16.81 -58.61
N LYS A 4 -8.33 17.30 -59.52
CA LYS A 4 -9.78 17.04 -59.48
C LYS A 4 -10.12 15.56 -59.70
N ALA A 5 -9.33 14.81 -60.47
CA ALA A 5 -9.58 13.39 -60.71
C ALA A 5 -9.26 12.52 -59.47
N LYS A 6 -8.29 12.91 -58.65
CA LYS A 6 -7.96 12.22 -57.39
C LYS A 6 -9.02 12.42 -56.31
N ILE A 7 -9.60 13.63 -56.22
CA ILE A 7 -10.68 13.93 -55.27
C ILE A 7 -11.95 13.16 -55.63
N VAL A 8 -12.31 13.11 -56.92
CA VAL A 8 -13.46 12.33 -57.39
C VAL A 8 -13.22 10.83 -57.22
N PHE A 9 -11.99 10.33 -57.43
CA PHE A 9 -11.66 8.93 -57.17
C PHE A 9 -11.72 8.57 -55.68
N TYR A 10 -11.25 9.45 -54.77
CA TYR A 10 -11.39 9.26 -53.33
C TYR A 10 -12.85 9.37 -52.86
N GLU A 11 -13.66 10.27 -53.42
CA GLU A 11 -15.09 10.36 -53.11
C GLU A 11 -15.86 9.12 -53.59
N ILE A 12 -15.52 8.59 -54.77
CA ILE A 12 -16.11 7.37 -55.31
C ILE A 12 -15.64 6.13 -54.52
N LEU A 13 -14.39 6.08 -54.07
CA LEU A 13 -13.86 5.00 -53.22
C LEU A 13 -14.50 5.04 -51.82
N LEU A 14 -14.65 6.21 -51.19
CA LEU A 14 -15.37 6.38 -49.92
C LEU A 14 -16.88 6.08 -50.05
N ARG A 15 -17.50 6.42 -51.18
CA ARG A 15 -18.91 6.07 -51.46
C ARG A 15 -19.10 4.58 -51.78
N ARG A 16 -18.11 3.87 -52.33
CA ARG A 16 -18.19 2.42 -52.61
C ARG A 16 -17.78 1.53 -51.45
N VAL A 17 -16.89 1.98 -50.56
CA VAL A 17 -16.43 1.17 -49.41
C VAL A 17 -17.40 1.22 -48.22
N MET A 18 -18.19 2.29 -48.06
CA MET A 18 -19.31 2.29 -47.11
C MET A 18 -20.53 1.59 -47.72
N SER A 19 -20.64 0.28 -47.46
CA SER A 19 -21.82 -0.50 -47.84
C SER A 19 -23.12 0.16 -47.32
N GLN A 20 -24.19 0.14 -48.13
CA GLN A 20 -25.52 0.63 -47.74
C GLN A 20 -26.02 0.00 -46.42
N SER A 21 -25.51 -1.17 -46.04
CA SER A 21 -25.79 -1.84 -44.77
C SER A 21 -25.22 -1.07 -43.57
N ILE A 22 -24.03 -0.48 -43.67
CA ILE A 22 -23.43 0.33 -42.59
C ILE A 22 -24.19 1.65 -42.40
N ARG A 23 -24.66 2.27 -43.50
CA ARG A 23 -25.52 3.46 -43.41
C ARG A 23 -26.89 3.15 -42.79
N ARG A 24 -27.51 2.01 -43.14
CA ARG A 24 -28.78 1.58 -42.52
C ARG A 24 -28.62 1.25 -41.03
N ILE A 25 -27.50 0.64 -40.64
CA ILE A 25 -27.19 0.39 -39.22
C ILE A 25 -26.99 1.70 -38.46
N LEU A 26 -26.24 2.66 -38.99
CA LEU A 26 -26.02 3.97 -38.35
C LEU A 26 -27.28 4.84 -38.24
N PHE A 27 -28.21 4.76 -39.19
CA PHE A 27 -29.46 5.53 -39.18
C PHE A 27 -30.54 4.96 -38.22
N ASN A 28 -30.47 3.68 -37.86
CA ASN A 28 -31.41 3.04 -36.91
C ASN A 28 -30.93 3.05 -35.45
N ILE A 29 -29.77 3.65 -35.16
CA ILE A 29 -29.22 3.72 -33.80
C ILE A 29 -29.89 4.86 -33.02
N ASN A 30 -30.42 4.55 -31.83
CA ASN A 30 -30.96 5.52 -30.87
C ASN A 30 -29.98 6.69 -30.67
N GLY A 31 -30.48 7.93 -30.62
CA GLY A 31 -29.68 9.15 -30.47
C GLY A 31 -28.71 9.11 -29.28
N GLU A 32 -29.07 8.43 -28.18
CA GLU A 32 -28.20 8.26 -27.01
C GLU A 32 -27.04 7.27 -27.26
N VAL A 33 -27.27 6.20 -28.00
CA VAL A 33 -26.21 5.25 -28.39
C VAL A 33 -25.22 5.92 -29.33
N ARG A 34 -25.69 6.77 -30.24
CA ARG A 34 -24.82 7.57 -31.11
C ARG A 34 -23.92 8.51 -30.29
N ASP A 35 -24.46 9.15 -29.26
CA ASP A 35 -23.68 10.02 -28.39
C ASP A 35 -22.60 9.25 -27.63
N LEU A 36 -22.96 8.11 -27.05
CA LEU A 36 -22.02 7.23 -26.34
C LEU A 36 -20.86 6.79 -27.24
N LEU A 37 -21.16 6.35 -28.46
CA LEU A 37 -20.13 5.99 -29.44
C LEU A 37 -19.24 7.19 -29.80
N THR A 38 -19.83 8.37 -29.94
CA THR A 38 -19.09 9.60 -30.26
C THR A 38 -18.13 10.00 -29.14
N VAL A 39 -18.60 10.05 -27.89
CA VAL A 39 -17.75 10.43 -26.75
C VAL A 39 -16.69 9.36 -26.48
N ALA A 40 -17.01 8.07 -26.65
CA ALA A 40 -16.06 6.97 -26.52
C ALA A 40 -14.96 7.04 -27.59
N PHE A 41 -15.32 7.37 -28.84
CA PHE A 41 -14.37 7.55 -29.92
C PHE A 41 -13.43 8.73 -29.66
N ILE A 42 -13.97 9.89 -29.27
CA ILE A 42 -13.17 11.07 -28.92
C ILE A 42 -12.22 10.76 -27.75
N ALA A 43 -12.71 10.10 -26.71
CA ALA A 43 -11.89 9.68 -25.57
C ALA A 43 -10.74 8.75 -25.99
N SER A 44 -11.03 7.77 -26.84
CA SER A 44 -10.03 6.83 -27.34
C SER A 44 -8.97 7.54 -28.18
N LEU A 45 -9.38 8.47 -29.05
CA LEU A 45 -8.48 9.26 -29.88
C LEU A 45 -7.54 10.12 -29.04
N LEU A 46 -8.07 10.88 -28.08
CA LEU A 46 -7.28 11.74 -27.19
C LEU A 46 -6.33 10.90 -26.33
N ALA A 47 -6.83 9.84 -25.69
CA ALA A 47 -6.00 8.96 -24.86
C ALA A 47 -4.86 8.34 -25.68
N SER A 48 -5.12 7.89 -26.91
CA SER A 48 -4.10 7.33 -27.80
C SER A 48 -3.06 8.35 -28.27
N TYR A 49 -3.45 9.62 -28.41
CA TYR A 49 -2.54 10.71 -28.75
C TYR A 49 -1.57 11.01 -27.58
N TYR A 50 -2.07 11.09 -26.35
CA TYR A 50 -1.23 11.40 -25.18
C TYR A 50 -0.42 10.20 -24.66
N PHE A 51 -0.92 8.99 -24.87
CA PHE A 51 -0.31 7.75 -24.38
C PHE A 51 -0.11 6.75 -25.50
N SER A 52 1.11 6.66 -26.02
CA SER A 52 1.49 5.63 -26.99
C SER A 52 1.97 4.32 -26.34
N GLY A 53 1.90 4.22 -25.01
CA GLY A 53 2.34 3.07 -24.21
C GLY A 53 2.54 3.43 -22.72
N PRO A 54 3.14 2.54 -21.92
CA PRO A 54 3.54 2.83 -20.55
C PRO A 54 4.58 3.96 -20.47
N THR A 55 4.53 4.75 -19.40
CA THR A 55 5.49 5.84 -19.12
C THR A 55 6.63 5.36 -18.21
N GLY A 56 7.72 6.13 -18.09
CA GLY A 56 8.92 5.74 -17.32
C GLY A 56 8.86 5.97 -15.81
N LYS A 57 7.68 6.14 -15.21
CA LYS A 57 7.53 6.51 -13.79
C LYS A 57 7.47 5.28 -12.88
N ALA A 58 7.82 5.46 -11.60
CA ALA A 58 8.00 4.37 -10.64
C ALA A 58 6.76 3.46 -10.46
N ASP A 59 5.56 4.04 -10.36
CA ASP A 59 4.33 3.27 -10.14
C ASP A 59 3.93 2.42 -11.37
N VAL A 60 4.42 2.77 -12.56
CA VAL A 60 4.18 1.96 -13.78
C VAL A 60 4.83 0.60 -13.60
N ALA A 61 6.14 0.60 -13.33
CA ALA A 61 6.89 -0.62 -13.15
C ALA A 61 6.34 -1.48 -11.99
N MET A 62 5.90 -0.82 -10.90
CA MET A 62 5.21 -1.47 -9.78
C MET A 62 4.02 -2.30 -10.25
N HIS A 63 3.12 -1.72 -11.03
CA HIS A 63 1.86 -2.40 -11.37
C HIS A 63 2.07 -3.42 -12.48
N LEU A 64 2.92 -3.12 -13.46
CA LEU A 64 3.19 -4.02 -14.57
C LEU A 64 3.95 -5.28 -14.12
N SER A 65 4.83 -5.19 -13.12
CA SER A 65 5.46 -6.39 -12.55
C SER A 65 4.45 -7.34 -11.89
N ARG A 66 3.41 -6.82 -11.23
CA ARG A 66 2.32 -7.68 -10.71
C ARG A 66 1.51 -8.34 -11.82
N VAL A 67 1.21 -7.60 -12.89
CA VAL A 67 0.54 -8.15 -14.09
C VAL A 67 1.36 -9.29 -14.68
N ARG A 68 2.68 -9.08 -14.81
CA ARG A 68 3.61 -10.10 -15.30
C ARG A 68 3.66 -11.34 -14.40
N ILE A 69 3.69 -11.15 -13.08
CA ILE A 69 3.62 -12.28 -12.11
C ILE A 69 2.32 -13.08 -12.28
N ILE A 70 1.17 -12.41 -12.49
CA ILE A 70 -0.11 -13.09 -12.75
C ILE A 70 -0.04 -13.91 -14.04
N MET A 71 0.51 -13.33 -15.12
CA MET A 71 0.67 -14.04 -16.39
C MET A 71 1.51 -15.30 -16.25
N ASP A 72 2.56 -15.27 -15.42
CA ASP A 72 3.49 -16.39 -15.27
C ASP A 72 2.92 -17.53 -14.43
N CYS A 73 2.00 -17.24 -13.53
CA CYS A 73 1.38 -18.23 -12.66
C CYS A 73 0.08 -18.80 -13.23
N PHE A 74 -0.53 -18.13 -14.21
CA PHE A 74 -1.81 -18.53 -14.79
C PHE A 74 -1.76 -19.98 -15.32
N PRO A 75 -2.77 -20.84 -15.00
CA PRO A 75 -4.08 -20.53 -14.42
C PRO A 75 -4.13 -20.46 -12.89
N LYS A 76 -3.04 -20.79 -12.17
CA LYS A 76 -3.02 -20.74 -10.71
C LYS A 76 -2.71 -19.32 -10.23
N MET A 77 -3.66 -18.69 -9.53
CA MET A 77 -3.43 -17.35 -8.99
C MET A 77 -2.46 -17.41 -7.80
N PRO A 78 -1.37 -16.62 -7.80
CA PRO A 78 -0.38 -16.69 -6.74
C PRO A 78 -0.97 -16.14 -5.44
N ARG A 79 -0.85 -16.91 -4.36
CA ARG A 79 -1.19 -16.46 -3.00
C ARG A 79 -0.02 -15.74 -2.34
N TRP A 80 1.18 -16.07 -2.78
CA TRP A 80 2.45 -15.58 -2.25
C TRP A 80 3.27 -14.92 -3.36
N ASN A 81 3.98 -13.86 -3.00
CA ASN A 81 4.92 -13.19 -3.87
C ASN A 81 6.33 -13.27 -3.26
N PRO A 82 7.17 -14.22 -3.70
CA PRO A 82 8.52 -14.37 -3.16
C PRO A 82 9.47 -13.27 -3.63
N TYR A 83 9.08 -12.53 -4.67
CA TYR A 83 9.95 -11.59 -5.32
C TYR A 83 10.19 -10.35 -4.48
N TRP A 84 9.24 -9.92 -3.64
CA TRP A 84 9.31 -8.64 -2.95
C TRP A 84 9.42 -8.79 -1.44
N TYR A 85 10.20 -7.91 -0.82
CA TYR A 85 10.26 -7.75 0.64
C TYR A 85 10.54 -9.07 1.36
N PHE A 86 11.43 -9.93 0.85
CA PHE A 86 11.65 -11.27 1.44
C PHE A 86 10.44 -12.20 1.44
N GLY A 87 9.47 -11.90 0.57
CA GLY A 87 8.19 -12.57 0.49
C GLY A 87 7.06 -11.73 1.12
N ILE A 88 5.93 -11.62 0.43
CA ILE A 88 4.69 -11.04 0.97
C ILE A 88 3.45 -11.72 0.39
N PRO A 89 2.30 -11.68 1.09
CA PRO A 89 1.02 -12.07 0.51
C PRO A 89 0.71 -11.27 -0.76
N PHE A 90 0.40 -11.96 -1.87
CA PHE A 90 0.18 -11.29 -3.15
C PHE A 90 -1.20 -10.61 -3.20
N LEU A 91 -1.22 -9.34 -3.66
CA LEU A 91 -2.42 -8.51 -3.80
C LEU A 91 -3.34 -8.47 -2.56
N ARG A 92 -2.79 -8.62 -1.35
CA ARG A 92 -3.60 -8.52 -0.13
C ARG A 92 -3.86 -7.09 0.32
N THR A 93 -2.86 -6.21 0.25
CA THR A 93 -2.97 -4.78 0.61
C THR A 93 -3.39 -3.88 -0.55
N TYR A 94 -3.35 -4.39 -1.78
CA TYR A 94 -3.73 -3.68 -2.99
C TYR A 94 -4.86 -4.42 -3.69
N SER A 95 -5.92 -3.70 -4.05
CA SER A 95 -7.08 -4.27 -4.72
C SER A 95 -6.72 -4.79 -6.11
N GLY A 96 -7.07 -6.05 -6.39
CA GLY A 96 -6.47 -6.81 -7.49
C GLY A 96 -7.14 -6.68 -8.86
N LEU A 97 -8.35 -6.12 -8.97
CA LEU A 97 -9.15 -6.22 -10.21
C LEU A 97 -8.48 -5.54 -11.40
N PHE A 98 -7.80 -4.42 -11.20
CA PHE A 98 -7.01 -3.78 -12.27
C PHE A 98 -5.90 -4.71 -12.80
N HIS A 99 -5.19 -5.39 -11.90
CA HIS A 99 -4.08 -6.28 -12.30
C HIS A 99 -4.62 -7.50 -13.04
N TYR A 100 -5.72 -8.08 -12.57
CA TYR A 100 -6.38 -9.21 -13.23
C TYR A 100 -6.97 -8.82 -14.59
N SER A 101 -7.61 -7.65 -14.72
CA SER A 101 -8.16 -7.20 -16.00
C SER A 101 -7.07 -6.97 -17.04
N LEU A 102 -5.97 -6.31 -16.65
CA LEU A 102 -4.84 -6.07 -17.54
C LEU A 102 -4.09 -7.36 -17.88
N ALA A 103 -3.91 -8.27 -16.92
CA ALA A 103 -3.32 -9.59 -17.18
C ALA A 103 -4.18 -10.44 -18.12
N GLY A 104 -5.51 -10.43 -17.95
CA GLY A 104 -6.45 -11.09 -18.85
C GLY A 104 -6.33 -10.56 -20.28
N LEU A 105 -6.20 -9.24 -20.46
CA LEU A 105 -5.93 -8.64 -21.77
C LEU A 105 -4.57 -9.09 -22.32
N CYS A 106 -3.53 -9.16 -21.50
CA CYS A 106 -2.22 -9.66 -21.92
C CYS A 106 -2.29 -11.11 -22.39
N LEU A 107 -2.98 -11.99 -21.66
CA LEU A 107 -3.18 -13.39 -22.03
C LEU A 107 -3.93 -13.51 -23.35
N PHE A 108 -5.00 -12.73 -23.53
CA PHE A 108 -5.74 -12.67 -24.78
C PHE A 108 -4.87 -12.20 -25.96
N LEU A 109 -4.09 -11.14 -25.78
CA LEU A 109 -3.15 -10.66 -26.80
C LEU A 109 -2.02 -11.67 -27.09
N SER A 110 -1.59 -12.45 -26.09
CA SER A 110 -0.61 -13.52 -26.28
C SER A 110 -1.14 -14.63 -27.18
N LEU A 111 -2.45 -14.91 -27.13
CA LEU A 111 -3.10 -15.88 -28.04
C LEU A 111 -3.16 -15.37 -29.48
N ILE A 112 -3.38 -14.06 -29.66
CA ILE A 112 -3.45 -13.43 -30.99
C ILE A 112 -2.05 -13.27 -31.59
N PHE A 113 -1.07 -12.90 -30.77
CA PHE A 113 0.30 -12.60 -31.18
C PHE A 113 1.32 -13.51 -30.46
N PRO A 114 1.32 -14.82 -30.73
CA PRO A 114 2.15 -15.79 -29.99
C PRO A 114 3.65 -15.59 -30.20
N SER A 115 4.05 -14.90 -31.26
CA SER A 115 5.46 -14.60 -31.56
C SER A 115 6.04 -13.44 -30.75
N LEU A 116 5.20 -12.62 -30.10
CA LEU A 116 5.67 -11.45 -29.36
C LEU A 116 6.19 -11.85 -27.97
N PRO A 117 7.35 -11.30 -27.54
CA PRO A 117 7.84 -11.55 -26.21
C PRO A 117 6.94 -10.87 -25.17
N LYS A 118 6.93 -11.42 -23.96
CA LYS A 118 6.01 -11.02 -22.88
C LYS A 118 6.07 -9.53 -22.54
N ASN A 119 7.25 -8.92 -22.55
CA ASN A 119 7.43 -7.48 -22.32
C ASN A 119 6.72 -6.63 -23.39
N GLU A 120 6.75 -7.05 -24.66
CA GLU A 120 6.05 -6.38 -25.75
C GLU A 120 4.54 -6.59 -25.66
N ILE A 121 4.08 -7.78 -25.25
CA ILE A 121 2.66 -8.04 -24.97
C ILE A 121 2.16 -7.12 -23.86
N ILE A 122 2.88 -6.98 -22.75
CA ILE A 122 2.48 -6.08 -21.65
C ILE A 122 2.44 -4.62 -22.13
N PHE A 123 3.45 -4.21 -22.91
CA PHE A 123 3.48 -2.87 -23.51
C PHE A 123 2.25 -2.62 -24.40
N LEU A 124 1.93 -3.56 -25.28
CA LEU A 124 0.77 -3.50 -26.18
C LEU A 124 -0.55 -3.49 -25.39
N ALA A 125 -0.64 -4.31 -24.35
CA ALA A 125 -1.82 -4.36 -23.49
C ALA A 125 -2.08 -3.01 -22.82
N VAL A 126 -1.05 -2.32 -22.30
CA VAL A 126 -1.21 -0.96 -21.75
C VAL A 126 -1.68 0.01 -22.84
N LYS A 127 -1.08 -0.05 -24.04
CA LYS A 127 -1.45 0.79 -25.18
C LYS A 127 -2.92 0.62 -25.60
N VAL A 128 -3.47 -0.59 -25.49
CA VAL A 128 -4.89 -0.88 -25.79
C VAL A 128 -5.80 -0.56 -24.60
N TYR A 129 -5.35 -0.86 -23.38
CA TYR A 129 -6.15 -0.67 -22.16
C TYR A 129 -6.42 0.81 -21.86
N THR A 130 -5.45 1.68 -22.11
CA THR A 130 -5.58 3.13 -21.88
C THR A 130 -6.75 3.78 -22.64
N PRO A 131 -6.89 3.66 -23.97
CA PRO A 131 -8.05 4.24 -24.65
C PRO A 131 -9.38 3.59 -24.23
N LEU A 132 -9.39 2.28 -23.95
CA LEU A 132 -10.60 1.59 -23.47
C LEU A 132 -11.12 2.14 -22.14
N ILE A 133 -10.23 2.36 -21.17
CA ILE A 133 -10.66 2.85 -19.84
C ILE A 133 -11.10 4.32 -19.89
N PHE A 134 -10.48 5.14 -20.74
CA PHE A 134 -10.92 6.53 -20.95
C PHE A 134 -12.26 6.60 -21.68
N ALA A 135 -12.49 5.72 -22.67
CA ALA A 135 -13.79 5.57 -23.32
C ALA A 135 -14.88 5.14 -22.35
N LEU A 136 -14.58 4.16 -21.48
CA LEU A 136 -15.49 3.76 -20.40
C LEU A 136 -15.79 4.92 -19.45
N GLY A 137 -14.78 5.73 -19.11
CA GLY A 137 -14.95 6.93 -18.30
C GLY A 137 -15.89 7.96 -18.92
N ALA A 138 -15.69 8.27 -20.20
CA ALA A 138 -16.56 9.18 -20.95
C ALA A 138 -18.01 8.67 -20.99
N ALA A 139 -18.21 7.38 -21.27
CA ALA A 139 -19.54 6.77 -21.27
C ALA A 139 -20.19 6.79 -19.88
N SER A 140 -19.40 6.53 -18.83
CA SER A 140 -19.88 6.48 -17.45
C SER A 140 -20.36 7.85 -16.97
N ILE A 141 -19.60 8.91 -17.25
CA ILE A 141 -20.00 10.27 -16.86
C ILE A 141 -21.14 10.82 -17.71
N TYR A 142 -21.21 10.45 -19.01
CA TYR A 142 -22.39 10.72 -19.84
C TYR A 142 -23.64 10.12 -19.18
N PHE A 143 -23.56 8.85 -18.79
CA PHE A 143 -24.67 8.14 -18.15
C PHE A 143 -25.11 8.82 -16.85
N LEU A 144 -24.17 9.18 -15.97
CA LEU A 144 -24.47 9.92 -14.75
C LEU A 144 -25.10 11.30 -15.05
N ALA A 145 -24.59 12.03 -16.04
CA ALA A 145 -25.15 13.32 -16.43
C ALA A 145 -26.62 13.21 -16.87
N ARG A 146 -26.94 12.17 -17.65
CA ARG A 146 -28.34 11.87 -18.05
C ARG A 146 -29.21 11.53 -16.86
N GLU A 147 -28.71 10.75 -15.90
CA GLU A 147 -29.43 10.44 -14.66
C GLU A 147 -29.65 11.66 -13.77
N LEU A 148 -28.77 12.68 -13.81
CA LEU A 148 -29.00 13.96 -13.14
C LEU A 148 -30.01 14.86 -13.88
N GLY A 149 -30.42 14.48 -15.09
CA GLY A 149 -31.37 15.21 -15.92
C GLY A 149 -30.73 16.25 -16.83
N LEU A 150 -29.40 16.26 -16.99
CA LEU A 150 -28.74 17.17 -17.93
C LEU A 150 -29.21 16.90 -19.36
N PRO A 151 -29.43 17.96 -20.18
CA PRO A 151 -29.77 17.79 -21.58
C PRO A 151 -28.61 17.14 -22.34
N ARG A 152 -28.89 16.69 -23.56
CA ARG A 152 -27.94 15.99 -24.44
C ARG A 152 -26.60 16.71 -24.54
N SER A 153 -26.63 18.01 -24.82
CA SER A 153 -25.43 18.85 -24.94
C SER A 153 -24.63 18.87 -23.64
N GLY A 154 -25.27 19.14 -22.51
CA GLY A 154 -24.62 19.12 -21.20
C GLY A 154 -23.95 17.79 -20.89
N SER A 155 -24.58 16.68 -21.24
CA SER A 155 -24.04 15.32 -21.02
C SER A 155 -22.82 15.01 -21.89
N ILE A 156 -22.85 15.42 -23.16
CA ILE A 156 -21.69 15.31 -24.06
C ILE A 156 -20.53 16.16 -23.53
N PHE A 157 -20.79 17.41 -23.14
CA PHE A 157 -19.75 18.30 -22.62
C PHE A 157 -19.17 17.84 -21.29
N SER A 158 -19.97 17.27 -20.39
CA SER A 158 -19.44 16.63 -19.18
C SER A 158 -18.47 15.51 -19.51
N SER A 159 -18.78 14.71 -20.52
CA SER A 159 -17.91 13.63 -20.99
C SER A 159 -16.59 14.15 -21.52
N ILE A 160 -16.64 15.17 -22.39
CA ILE A 160 -15.45 15.82 -22.96
C ILE A 160 -14.62 16.47 -21.85
N LEU A 161 -15.24 17.19 -20.92
CA LEU A 161 -14.54 17.86 -19.82
C LEU A 161 -13.82 16.87 -18.89
N LEU A 162 -14.43 15.71 -18.60
CA LEU A 162 -13.76 14.68 -17.82
C LEU A 162 -12.49 14.20 -18.53
N ILE A 163 -12.61 13.78 -19.80
CA ILE A 163 -11.48 13.24 -20.57
C ILE A 163 -10.47 14.30 -21.00
N THR A 164 -10.70 15.59 -20.77
CA THR A 164 -9.72 16.67 -20.97
C THR A 164 -9.19 17.27 -19.67
N SER A 165 -9.53 16.68 -18.51
CA SER A 165 -9.01 17.13 -17.22
C SER A 165 -7.53 16.73 -17.05
N TYR A 166 -6.63 17.70 -16.88
CA TYR A 166 -5.18 17.44 -16.89
C TYR A 166 -4.71 16.48 -15.80
N ASN A 167 -5.18 16.65 -14.57
CA ASN A 167 -4.75 15.80 -13.46
C ASN A 167 -5.05 14.31 -13.67
N ILE A 168 -6.10 13.95 -14.41
CA ILE A 168 -6.39 12.57 -14.80
C ILE A 168 -5.24 12.01 -15.64
N TYR A 169 -4.79 12.75 -16.65
CA TYR A 169 -3.61 12.39 -17.45
C TYR A 169 -2.35 12.37 -16.60
N GLY A 170 -2.14 13.39 -15.77
CA GLY A 170 -0.97 13.47 -14.90
C GLY A 170 -0.84 12.24 -14.00
N TYR A 171 -1.93 11.80 -13.38
CA TYR A 171 -1.94 10.59 -12.56
C TYR A 171 -1.82 9.30 -13.38
N TRP A 172 -2.43 9.22 -14.57
CA TRP A 172 -2.21 8.06 -15.47
C TRP A 172 -0.73 7.97 -15.87
N ALA A 173 -0.12 9.11 -16.22
CA ALA A 173 1.27 9.23 -16.62
C ALA A 173 2.26 8.93 -15.49
N THR A 174 1.88 9.08 -14.21
CA THR A 174 2.73 8.59 -13.11
C THR A 174 2.64 7.10 -12.89
N GLY A 175 1.72 6.40 -13.57
CA GLY A 175 1.43 4.99 -13.37
C GLY A 175 0.34 4.73 -12.34
N SER A 176 -0.47 5.72 -11.95
CA SER A 176 -1.60 5.54 -11.01
C SER A 176 -2.79 4.84 -11.69
N TYR A 177 -2.53 3.74 -12.40
CA TYR A 177 -3.50 3.06 -13.27
C TYR A 177 -4.71 2.51 -12.52
N PRO A 178 -4.59 1.81 -11.37
CA PRO A 178 -5.77 1.32 -10.64
C PRO A 178 -6.64 2.48 -10.17
N ASN A 179 -6.02 3.56 -9.68
CA ASN A 179 -6.72 4.75 -9.21
C ASN A 179 -7.53 5.40 -10.35
N ILE A 180 -6.91 5.71 -11.48
CA ILE A 180 -7.64 6.36 -12.58
C ILE A 180 -8.66 5.40 -13.21
N SER A 181 -8.36 4.11 -13.34
CA SER A 181 -9.35 3.13 -13.82
C SER A 181 -10.59 3.09 -12.92
N SER A 182 -10.38 3.07 -11.60
CA SER A 182 -11.45 3.12 -10.61
C SER A 182 -12.24 4.44 -10.68
N LEU A 183 -11.56 5.58 -10.87
CA LEU A 183 -12.20 6.89 -11.06
C LEU A 183 -13.09 6.92 -12.31
N MET A 184 -12.65 6.32 -13.42
CA MET A 184 -13.43 6.27 -14.68
C MET A 184 -14.70 5.44 -14.53
N ILE A 185 -14.70 4.41 -13.68
CA ILE A 185 -15.87 3.56 -13.40
C ILE A 185 -16.80 4.20 -12.36
N SER A 186 -16.27 5.09 -11.51
CA SER A 186 -16.97 5.68 -10.36
C SER A 186 -18.32 6.38 -10.65
N PRO A 187 -18.59 6.96 -11.83
CA PRO A 187 -19.90 7.54 -12.14
C PRO A 187 -21.04 6.50 -12.24
N VAL A 188 -20.74 5.27 -12.68
CA VAL A 188 -21.73 4.20 -12.90
C VAL A 188 -22.52 3.84 -11.64
N PRO A 189 -21.90 3.52 -10.48
CA PRO A 189 -22.63 3.19 -9.27
C PRO A 189 -23.51 4.34 -8.77
N LEU A 190 -23.06 5.60 -8.92
CA LEU A 190 -23.86 6.77 -8.54
C LEU A 190 -25.09 6.91 -9.44
N ALA A 191 -24.91 6.73 -10.75
CA ALA A 191 -26.00 6.82 -11.73
C ALA A 191 -27.07 5.75 -11.49
N LEU A 192 -26.64 4.50 -11.28
CA LEU A 192 -27.53 3.38 -10.96
C LEU A 192 -28.25 3.58 -9.62
N TYR A 193 -27.58 4.17 -8.64
CA TYR A 193 -28.21 4.49 -7.35
C TYR A 193 -29.29 5.57 -7.50
N ILE A 194 -29.01 6.66 -8.22
CA ILE A 194 -30.01 7.69 -8.54
C ILE A 194 -31.20 7.06 -9.26
N ARG A 195 -30.94 6.23 -10.28
CA ARG A 195 -31.99 5.52 -11.02
C ARG A 195 -32.84 4.63 -10.12
N SER A 196 -32.21 3.89 -9.21
CA SER A 196 -32.89 3.02 -8.26
C SER A 196 -33.89 3.77 -7.39
N LEU A 197 -33.51 4.96 -6.91
CA LEU A 197 -34.37 5.82 -6.09
C LEU A 197 -35.48 6.47 -6.90
N LYS A 198 -35.19 6.95 -8.11
CA LYS A 198 -36.19 7.58 -9.00
C LYS A 198 -37.26 6.59 -9.44
N TRP A 199 -36.87 5.38 -9.81
CA TRP A 199 -37.77 4.37 -10.37
C TRP A 199 -38.31 3.40 -9.31
N ARG A 200 -37.80 3.49 -8.07
CA ARG A 200 -38.14 2.60 -6.95
C ARG A 200 -37.95 1.12 -7.28
N ASP A 201 -36.95 0.80 -8.12
CA ASP A 201 -36.63 -0.56 -8.52
C ASP A 201 -35.35 -1.06 -7.85
N LEU A 202 -35.52 -2.10 -7.03
CA LEU A 202 -34.44 -2.73 -6.25
C LEU A 202 -33.34 -3.34 -7.13
N LYS A 203 -33.64 -3.71 -8.39
CA LYS A 203 -32.63 -4.26 -9.31
C LYS A 203 -31.49 -3.27 -9.53
N TYR A 204 -31.80 -1.98 -9.65
CA TYR A 204 -30.78 -0.95 -9.85
C TYR A 204 -29.98 -0.68 -8.57
N ALA A 205 -30.55 -0.88 -7.38
CA ALA A 205 -29.80 -0.81 -6.12
C ALA A 205 -28.78 -1.96 -6.02
N VAL A 206 -29.16 -3.18 -6.41
CA VAL A 206 -28.23 -4.31 -6.50
C VAL A 206 -27.12 -4.02 -7.50
N LEU A 207 -27.45 -3.55 -8.71
CA LEU A 207 -26.46 -3.18 -9.74
C LEU A 207 -25.55 -2.02 -9.30
N ALA A 208 -26.07 -1.04 -8.58
CA ALA A 208 -25.27 0.04 -7.98
C ALA A 208 -24.26 -0.53 -6.98
N GLY A 209 -24.67 -1.49 -6.15
CA GLY A 209 -23.78 -2.19 -5.22
C GLY A 209 -22.72 -3.01 -5.93
N LEU A 210 -23.09 -3.78 -6.96
CA LEU A 210 -22.15 -4.59 -7.76
C LEU A 210 -21.07 -3.70 -8.40
N THR A 211 -21.48 -2.61 -9.04
CA THR A 211 -20.56 -1.66 -9.70
C THR A 211 -19.71 -0.88 -8.70
N TYR A 212 -20.24 -0.56 -7.51
CA TYR A 212 -19.44 -0.02 -6.42
C TYR A 212 -18.40 -1.03 -5.91
N GLY A 213 -18.76 -2.31 -5.82
CA GLY A 213 -17.85 -3.41 -5.51
C GLY A 213 -16.69 -3.49 -6.52
N ILE A 214 -16.98 -3.31 -7.82
CA ILE A 214 -15.96 -3.20 -8.89
C ILE A 214 -15.03 -2.00 -8.64
N VAL A 215 -15.56 -0.83 -8.27
CA VAL A 215 -14.73 0.34 -7.93
C VAL A 215 -13.81 0.03 -6.75
N ALA A 216 -14.32 -0.62 -5.70
CA ALA A 216 -13.56 -1.01 -4.52
C ALA A 216 -12.45 -2.03 -4.84
N LEU A 217 -12.77 -3.04 -5.65
CA LEU A 217 -11.82 -4.06 -6.13
C LEU A 217 -10.79 -3.51 -7.12
N THR A 218 -11.09 -2.40 -7.79
CA THR A 218 -10.13 -1.71 -8.67
C THR A 218 -9.21 -0.80 -7.88
N TYR A 219 -9.77 0.02 -6.97
CA TYR A 219 -9.01 0.88 -6.07
C TYR A 219 -9.85 1.32 -4.85
N LEU A 220 -9.59 0.71 -3.69
CA LEU A 220 -10.37 0.90 -2.45
C LEU A 220 -10.48 2.38 -2.03
N SER A 221 -9.44 3.19 -2.19
CA SER A 221 -9.50 4.59 -1.76
C SER A 221 -10.56 5.40 -2.48
N ASN A 222 -10.81 5.14 -3.77
CA ASN A 222 -11.86 5.86 -4.51
C ASN A 222 -13.25 5.42 -4.05
N ALA A 223 -13.42 4.13 -3.71
CA ALA A 223 -14.67 3.65 -3.13
C ALA A 223 -14.98 4.33 -1.78
N ILE A 224 -13.97 4.58 -0.94
CA ILE A 224 -14.13 5.34 0.31
C ILE A 224 -14.63 6.76 0.04
N TYR A 225 -14.05 7.47 -0.93
CA TYR A 225 -14.55 8.81 -1.33
C TYR A 225 -15.99 8.74 -1.83
N LEU A 226 -16.35 7.72 -2.62
CA LEU A 226 -17.71 7.57 -3.13
C LEU A 226 -18.77 7.48 -2.03
N ILE A 227 -18.47 6.93 -0.85
CA ILE A 227 -19.42 6.89 0.28
C ILE A 227 -19.95 8.29 0.61
N ILE A 228 -19.08 9.31 0.59
CA ILE A 228 -19.45 10.71 0.83
C ILE A 228 -20.45 11.20 -0.22
N PHE A 229 -20.22 10.84 -1.49
CA PHE A 229 -21.09 11.23 -2.60
C PHE A 229 -22.41 10.46 -2.61
N PHE A 230 -22.43 9.18 -2.20
CA PHE A 230 -23.66 8.44 -1.95
C PHE A 230 -24.52 9.08 -0.86
N ALA A 231 -23.90 9.48 0.25
CA ALA A 231 -24.59 10.16 1.35
C ALA A 231 -25.16 11.51 0.89
N MET A 232 -24.39 12.29 0.14
CA MET A 232 -24.84 13.58 -0.39
C MET A 232 -25.97 13.42 -1.43
N ILE A 233 -25.87 12.47 -2.37
CA ILE A 233 -26.97 12.16 -3.30
C ILE A 233 -28.21 11.74 -2.53
N SER A 234 -28.06 10.92 -1.50
CA SER A 234 -29.17 10.50 -0.64
C SER A 234 -29.86 11.69 0.03
N ALA A 235 -29.08 12.66 0.54
CA ALA A 235 -29.60 13.89 1.12
C ALA A 235 -30.31 14.77 0.08
N LEU A 236 -29.70 15.00 -1.09
CA LEU A 236 -30.30 15.79 -2.17
C LEU A 236 -31.61 15.15 -2.69
N MET A 237 -31.62 13.82 -2.83
CA MET A 237 -32.81 13.06 -3.23
C MET A 237 -33.90 13.13 -2.17
N ALA A 238 -33.57 13.03 -0.88
CA ALA A 238 -34.55 13.18 0.21
C ALA A 238 -35.19 14.57 0.25
N ILE A 239 -34.43 15.63 -0.03
CA ILE A 239 -34.95 17.00 -0.11
C ILE A 239 -35.93 17.14 -1.28
N ARG A 240 -35.63 16.55 -2.43
CA ARG A 240 -36.48 16.66 -3.63
C ARG A 240 -37.68 15.71 -3.65
N MET A 241 -37.53 14.55 -3.03
CA MET A 241 -38.53 13.49 -2.98
C MET A 241 -38.71 13.05 -1.51
N PRO A 242 -39.43 13.83 -0.69
CA PRO A 242 -39.63 13.53 0.74
C PRO A 242 -40.26 12.15 0.99
N GLU A 243 -41.04 11.66 0.01
CA GLU A 243 -41.65 10.33 -0.04
C GLU A 243 -40.64 9.18 0.15
N LEU A 244 -39.35 9.41 -0.13
CA LEU A 244 -38.27 8.45 0.11
C LEU A 244 -38.00 8.22 1.61
N LEU A 245 -38.41 9.16 2.47
CA LEU A 245 -38.31 9.08 3.92
C LEU A 245 -39.68 8.84 4.57
N TYR A 246 -40.69 9.63 4.19
CA TYR A 246 -42.04 9.55 4.75
C TYR A 246 -43.11 10.09 3.80
N ILE A 247 -44.35 9.63 3.96
CA ILE A 247 -45.54 10.17 3.31
C ILE A 247 -46.27 11.06 4.32
N ALA A 248 -46.41 12.35 4.01
CA ALA A 248 -47.16 13.29 4.84
C ALA A 248 -48.66 12.95 4.78
N ARG A 249 -49.26 12.66 5.94
CA ARG A 249 -50.70 12.45 6.09
C ARG A 249 -51.39 13.72 6.61
N ARG A 250 -52.72 13.70 6.72
CA ARG A 250 -53.51 14.84 7.24
C ARG A 250 -53.04 15.24 8.65
N ALA A 251 -53.31 16.48 9.05
CA ALA A 251 -52.82 17.08 10.30
C ALA A 251 -53.19 16.29 11.59
N ASP A 252 -54.18 15.41 11.51
CA ASP A 252 -54.67 14.52 12.58
C ASP A 252 -53.98 13.14 12.61
N GLN A 253 -53.06 12.84 11.68
CA GLN A 253 -52.37 11.55 11.60
C GLN A 253 -50.84 11.70 11.53
N PRO A 254 -50.08 10.85 12.24
CA PRO A 254 -48.62 10.84 12.13
C PRO A 254 -48.16 10.47 10.71
N PRO A 255 -47.00 10.98 10.25
CA PRO A 255 -46.44 10.64 8.95
C PRO A 255 -46.11 9.15 8.86
N GLU A 256 -46.31 8.54 7.69
CA GLU A 256 -45.94 7.15 7.44
C GLU A 256 -44.50 7.08 6.94
N TYR A 257 -43.60 6.50 7.73
CA TYR A 257 -42.20 6.34 7.36
C TYR A 257 -42.03 5.20 6.35
N THR A 258 -41.65 5.54 5.11
CA THR A 258 -41.46 4.54 4.05
C THR A 258 -40.09 3.85 4.14
N LEU A 259 -39.09 4.52 4.75
CA LEU A 259 -37.70 4.08 4.88
C LEU A 259 -37.08 3.59 3.54
N THR A 260 -37.62 4.08 2.41
CA THR A 260 -37.22 3.63 1.07
C THR A 260 -35.75 3.92 0.83
N LEU A 261 -35.29 5.13 1.18
CA LEU A 261 -33.89 5.51 1.03
C LEU A 261 -32.95 4.57 1.80
N LEU A 262 -33.29 4.25 3.05
CA LEU A 262 -32.50 3.35 3.90
C LEU A 262 -32.47 1.94 3.32
N LYS A 263 -33.61 1.40 2.88
CA LYS A 263 -33.70 0.07 2.25
C LYS A 263 -32.81 -0.04 1.02
N PHE A 264 -32.84 0.95 0.15
CA PHE A 264 -32.04 0.97 -1.09
C PHE A 264 -30.54 1.16 -0.79
N ALA A 265 -30.20 2.01 0.18
CA ALA A 265 -28.82 2.17 0.63
C ALA A 265 -28.25 0.87 1.25
N LEU A 266 -29.02 0.20 2.11
CA LEU A 266 -28.62 -1.08 2.71
C LEU A 266 -28.45 -2.18 1.66
N LEU A 267 -29.36 -2.27 0.69
CA LEU A 267 -29.26 -3.25 -0.39
C LEU A 267 -28.04 -2.98 -1.29
N THR A 268 -27.76 -1.71 -1.58
CA THR A 268 -26.55 -1.28 -2.31
C THR A 268 -25.29 -1.67 -1.54
N ALA A 269 -25.25 -1.40 -0.23
CA ALA A 269 -24.12 -1.75 0.63
C ALA A 269 -23.91 -3.27 0.76
N ALA A 270 -24.98 -4.04 0.92
CA ALA A 270 -24.92 -5.50 1.00
C ALA A 270 -24.39 -6.11 -0.31
N SER A 271 -24.88 -5.64 -1.46
CA SER A 271 -24.42 -6.07 -2.79
C SER A 271 -22.95 -5.71 -3.03
N ALA A 272 -22.53 -4.50 -2.63
CA ALA A 272 -21.14 -4.08 -2.67
C ALA A 272 -20.21 -4.98 -1.83
N LEU A 273 -20.60 -5.25 -0.58
CA LEU A 273 -19.86 -6.12 0.32
C LEU A 273 -19.76 -7.54 -0.24
N ALA A 274 -20.85 -8.11 -0.74
CA ALA A 274 -20.85 -9.43 -1.36
C ALA A 274 -19.90 -9.52 -2.55
N THR A 275 -19.87 -8.49 -3.41
CA THR A 275 -19.00 -8.43 -4.59
C THR A 275 -17.53 -8.35 -4.20
N ALA A 276 -17.20 -7.56 -3.17
CA ALA A 276 -15.82 -7.30 -2.77
C ALA A 276 -15.30 -8.27 -1.69
N ALA A 277 -16.16 -9.09 -1.07
CA ALA A 277 -15.86 -9.90 0.11
C ALA A 277 -14.62 -10.78 -0.04
N TRP A 278 -14.47 -11.43 -1.21
CA TRP A 278 -13.35 -12.34 -1.49
C TRP A 278 -11.98 -11.68 -1.38
N TRP A 279 -11.90 -10.36 -1.57
CA TRP A 279 -10.67 -9.58 -1.37
C TRP A 279 -10.68 -8.78 -0.07
N LEU A 280 -11.82 -8.17 0.28
CA LEU A 280 -11.95 -7.28 1.43
C LEU A 280 -11.75 -8.03 2.75
N ILE A 281 -12.21 -9.28 2.86
CA ILE A 281 -12.02 -10.10 4.07
C ILE A 281 -10.53 -10.41 4.25
N PRO A 282 -9.80 -11.01 3.29
CA PRO A 282 -8.35 -11.19 3.40
C PRO A 282 -7.56 -9.89 3.63
N PHE A 283 -7.96 -8.78 3.00
CA PHE A 283 -7.36 -7.47 3.23
C PHE A 283 -7.51 -7.05 4.70
N TYR A 284 -8.76 -7.06 5.21
CA TYR A 284 -9.05 -6.69 6.60
C TYR A 284 -8.27 -7.57 7.57
N THR A 285 -8.29 -8.89 7.40
CA THR A 285 -7.54 -9.82 8.26
C THR A 285 -6.04 -9.57 8.21
N SER A 286 -5.49 -9.20 7.05
CA SER A 286 -4.05 -8.94 6.92
C SER A 286 -3.66 -7.62 7.59
N VAL A 287 -4.50 -6.59 7.50
CA VAL A 287 -4.28 -5.30 8.17
C VAL A 287 -4.45 -5.42 9.69
N THR A 288 -5.48 -6.14 10.17
CA THR A 288 -5.71 -6.31 11.62
C THR A 288 -4.73 -7.28 12.27
N ALA A 289 -4.32 -8.34 11.57
CA ALA A 289 -3.26 -9.22 12.04
C ALA A 289 -1.88 -8.53 11.97
N SER A 290 -1.72 -7.50 11.14
CA SER A 290 -0.47 -6.74 11.11
C SER A 290 -0.26 -5.97 12.42
N ARG A 291 0.87 -6.25 13.07
CA ARG A 291 1.31 -5.59 14.30
C ARG A 291 2.03 -4.25 14.04
N SER A 292 1.96 -3.75 12.80
CA SER A 292 2.67 -2.54 12.38
C SER A 292 2.16 -1.28 13.09
N ILE A 293 3.04 -0.29 13.27
CA ILE A 293 2.69 1.07 13.73
C ILE A 293 1.55 1.71 12.90
N VAL A 294 1.33 1.23 11.66
CA VAL A 294 0.21 1.65 10.80
C VAL A 294 -1.14 1.18 11.34
N SER A 295 -1.23 -0.01 11.96
CA SER A 295 -2.47 -0.45 12.62
C SER A 295 -2.77 0.44 13.83
N ALA A 296 -1.76 0.86 14.61
CA ALA A 296 -1.93 1.85 15.68
C ALA A 296 -2.33 3.25 15.17
N ARG A 297 -1.83 3.70 14.02
CA ARG A 297 -2.28 4.96 13.37
C ARG A 297 -3.71 4.90 12.84
N ALA A 298 -4.19 3.73 12.43
CA ALA A 298 -5.58 3.56 11.98
C ALA A 298 -6.61 3.82 13.10
N HIS A 299 -6.19 3.81 14.37
CA HIS A 299 -7.05 4.10 15.53
C HIS A 299 -7.20 5.60 15.82
N ARG A 300 -6.45 6.48 15.14
CA ARG A 300 -6.62 7.94 15.22
C ARG A 300 -7.27 8.44 13.93
N PRO A 301 -8.59 8.67 13.89
CA PRO A 301 -9.29 9.05 12.65
C PRO A 301 -8.87 10.43 12.14
N ILE A 302 -8.39 11.30 13.02
CA ILE A 302 -7.95 12.66 12.73
C ILE A 302 -6.57 12.88 13.34
N GLU A 303 -5.61 13.32 12.51
CA GLU A 303 -4.29 13.74 12.96
C GLU A 303 -4.03 15.21 12.60
N PRO A 304 -3.39 15.99 13.50
CA PRO A 304 -2.95 17.33 13.17
C PRO A 304 -1.81 17.27 12.14
N THR A 305 -1.87 18.12 11.12
CA THR A 305 -0.79 18.25 10.14
C THR A 305 0.16 19.36 10.55
N ILE A 306 1.47 19.03 10.62
CA ILE A 306 2.54 19.98 10.94
C ILE A 306 2.64 21.10 9.89
N ILE A 307 2.28 20.81 8.64
CA ILE A 307 2.30 21.76 7.52
C ILE A 307 0.86 22.15 7.17
N ARG A 308 0.52 23.42 7.37
CA ARG A 308 -0.75 24.02 6.94
C ARG A 308 -0.54 24.81 5.64
N PRO A 309 -0.95 24.29 4.48
CA PRO A 309 -0.86 25.06 3.25
C PRO A 309 -1.82 26.24 3.31
N SER A 310 -1.39 27.40 2.78
CA SER A 310 -2.25 28.57 2.67
C SER A 310 -3.48 28.26 1.79
N PRO A 311 -4.70 28.66 2.19
CA PRO A 311 -5.89 28.50 1.35
C PRO A 311 -5.72 29.15 -0.04
N ILE A 312 -5.07 30.31 -0.11
CA ILE A 312 -4.80 31.00 -1.38
C ILE A 312 -3.89 30.14 -2.25
N GLU A 313 -2.86 29.54 -1.66
CA GLU A 313 -1.95 28.67 -2.38
C GLU A 313 -2.67 27.43 -2.90
N GLN A 314 -3.48 26.78 -2.07
CA GLN A 314 -4.27 25.61 -2.46
C GLN A 314 -5.25 25.95 -3.59
N LEU A 315 -5.90 27.12 -3.54
CA LEU A 315 -6.75 27.62 -4.62
C LEU A 315 -5.96 27.80 -5.93
N MET A 316 -4.77 28.41 -5.89
CA MET A 316 -3.91 28.58 -7.06
C MET A 316 -3.46 27.25 -7.67
N TRP A 317 -3.22 26.23 -6.84
CA TRP A 317 -2.90 24.88 -7.31
C TRP A 317 -4.09 24.19 -7.97
N ILE A 318 -5.30 24.30 -7.41
CA ILE A 318 -6.51 23.66 -7.95
C ILE A 318 -6.98 24.37 -9.23
N SER A 319 -6.90 25.70 -9.27
CA SER A 319 -7.30 26.49 -10.43
C SER A 319 -6.35 26.35 -11.61
N GLY A 320 -5.12 25.88 -11.39
CA GLY A 320 -4.12 25.73 -12.45
C GLY A 320 -3.36 27.03 -12.78
N ILE A 321 -3.54 28.11 -11.99
CA ILE A 321 -2.77 29.36 -12.13
C ILE A 321 -1.27 29.11 -11.94
N ARG A 322 -0.90 28.15 -11.06
CA ARG A 322 0.50 27.71 -10.87
C ARG A 322 0.97 26.67 -11.90
N GLY A 323 0.23 26.50 -12.99
CA GLY A 323 0.54 25.55 -14.06
C GLY A 323 -0.15 24.19 -13.92
N PHE A 324 0.07 23.34 -14.92
CA PHE A 324 -0.56 22.03 -15.05
C PHE A 324 0.07 21.01 -14.11
N THR A 325 -0.68 20.63 -13.07
CA THR A 325 -0.21 19.75 -12.00
C THR A 325 -1.25 18.66 -11.69
N SER A 326 -0.88 17.60 -10.99
CA SER A 326 -1.82 16.54 -10.58
C SER A 326 -2.95 17.02 -9.65
N LYS A 327 -2.94 18.28 -9.23
CA LYS A 327 -3.97 18.91 -8.40
C LYS A 327 -5.03 19.69 -9.17
N THR A 328 -4.86 19.92 -10.48
CA THR A 328 -5.79 20.75 -11.27
C THR A 328 -6.39 20.00 -12.46
N PRO A 329 -7.71 20.16 -12.71
CA PRO A 329 -8.28 19.78 -14.00
C PRO A 329 -7.83 20.72 -15.14
N GLY A 330 -7.41 21.95 -14.82
CA GLY A 330 -7.08 23.01 -15.77
C GLY A 330 -7.86 24.30 -15.47
N ILE A 331 -7.32 25.44 -15.92
CA ILE A 331 -7.90 26.78 -15.68
C ILE A 331 -9.32 26.89 -16.25
N CYS A 332 -9.54 26.35 -17.45
CA CYS A 332 -10.82 26.43 -18.14
C CYS A 332 -11.91 25.61 -17.45
N HIS A 333 -11.57 24.40 -16.98
CA HIS A 333 -12.46 23.58 -16.16
C HIS A 333 -12.82 24.29 -14.87
N PHE A 334 -11.84 24.88 -14.19
CA PHE A 334 -12.08 25.64 -12.97
C PHE A 334 -13.01 26.85 -13.21
N ALA A 335 -12.79 27.60 -14.30
CA ALA A 335 -13.64 28.72 -14.68
C ALA A 335 -15.09 28.30 -14.97
N LEU A 336 -15.30 27.16 -15.63
CA LEU A 336 -16.64 26.61 -15.87
C LEU A 336 -17.33 26.19 -14.58
N VAL A 337 -16.59 25.66 -13.59
CA VAL A 337 -17.14 25.40 -12.26
C VAL A 337 -17.57 26.71 -11.60
N LEU A 338 -16.76 27.77 -11.63
CA LEU A 338 -17.16 29.08 -11.09
C LEU A 338 -18.42 29.63 -11.78
N LEU A 339 -18.51 29.50 -13.10
CA LEU A 339 -19.69 29.91 -13.85
C LEU A 339 -20.93 29.10 -13.46
N SER A 340 -20.78 27.80 -13.20
CA SER A 340 -21.87 26.94 -12.73
C SER A 340 -22.42 27.37 -11.37
N LEU A 341 -21.55 27.87 -10.47
CA LEU A 341 -21.95 28.40 -9.16
C LEU A 341 -22.82 29.65 -9.30
N PHE A 342 -22.53 30.50 -10.29
CA PHE A 342 -23.36 31.66 -10.60
C PHE A 342 -24.77 31.23 -11.06
N PHE A 343 -24.87 30.23 -11.94
CA PHE A 343 -26.16 29.71 -12.39
C PHE A 343 -26.91 28.94 -11.29
N LEU A 344 -26.19 28.33 -10.35
CA LEU A 344 -26.77 27.62 -9.22
C LEU A 344 -27.73 28.51 -8.43
N ILE A 345 -27.40 29.80 -8.22
CA ILE A 345 -28.25 30.75 -7.46
C ILE A 345 -29.69 30.78 -7.99
N ARG A 346 -29.88 30.68 -9.31
CA ARG A 346 -31.19 30.73 -9.95
C ARG A 346 -31.83 29.35 -10.13
N LEU A 347 -31.01 28.31 -10.28
CA LEU A 347 -31.45 26.95 -10.65
C LEU A 347 -31.24 25.91 -9.54
N TRP A 348 -31.01 26.35 -8.29
CA TRP A 348 -30.64 25.50 -7.16
C TRP A 348 -31.62 24.35 -6.87
N ARG A 349 -32.88 24.47 -7.26
CA ARG A 349 -33.90 23.43 -7.06
C ARG A 349 -33.92 22.35 -8.15
N THR A 350 -33.30 22.55 -9.31
CA THR A 350 -33.35 21.58 -10.41
C THR A 350 -32.41 20.40 -10.16
N SER A 351 -32.77 19.20 -10.63
CA SER A 351 -31.88 18.03 -10.54
C SER A 351 -30.58 18.19 -11.33
N GLU A 352 -30.63 18.97 -12.42
CA GLU A 352 -29.46 19.31 -13.25
C GLU A 352 -28.33 19.97 -12.44
N ALA A 353 -28.67 20.64 -11.34
CA ALA A 353 -27.73 21.34 -10.47
C ALA A 353 -26.97 20.43 -9.49
N ASP A 354 -27.34 19.15 -9.35
CA ASP A 354 -26.68 18.21 -8.43
C ASP A 354 -25.19 18.06 -8.67
N GLY A 355 -24.77 18.06 -9.94
CA GLY A 355 -23.36 18.02 -10.31
C GLY A 355 -22.56 19.17 -9.69
N VAL A 356 -23.19 20.35 -9.56
CA VAL A 356 -22.57 21.54 -8.95
C VAL A 356 -22.41 21.36 -7.45
N TYR A 357 -23.43 20.85 -6.74
CA TYR A 357 -23.31 20.55 -5.31
C TYR A 357 -22.21 19.52 -5.03
N MET A 358 -22.10 18.50 -5.88
CA MET A 358 -21.04 17.51 -5.75
C MET A 358 -19.64 18.11 -6.02
N ALA A 359 -19.53 19.03 -6.98
CA ALA A 359 -18.29 19.75 -7.25
C ALA A 359 -17.88 20.65 -6.08
N ILE A 360 -18.84 21.31 -5.42
CA ILE A 360 -18.61 22.10 -4.21
C ILE A 360 -18.08 21.21 -3.08
N ALA A 361 -18.73 20.08 -2.81
CA ALA A 361 -18.29 19.14 -1.78
C ALA A 361 -16.86 18.63 -2.06
N ALA A 362 -16.57 18.26 -3.31
CA ALA A 362 -15.23 17.84 -3.72
C ALA A 362 -14.18 18.97 -3.58
N LEU A 363 -14.57 20.22 -3.86
CA LEU A 363 -13.72 21.39 -3.65
C LEU A 363 -13.40 21.57 -2.15
N PHE A 364 -14.40 21.48 -1.27
CA PHE A 364 -14.20 21.55 0.19
C PHE A 364 -13.24 20.45 0.68
N LEU A 365 -13.36 19.23 0.17
CA LEU A 365 -12.42 18.14 0.50
C LEU A 365 -10.97 18.48 0.10
N CYS A 366 -10.77 19.27 -0.98
CA CYS A 366 -9.44 19.73 -1.37
C CYS A 366 -8.85 20.79 -0.41
N PHE A 367 -9.68 21.48 0.38
CA PHE A 367 -9.26 22.48 1.37
C PHE A 367 -9.10 21.92 2.79
N LEU A 368 -9.47 20.65 3.03
CA LEU A 368 -9.32 20.02 4.34
C LEU A 368 -7.92 20.16 4.96
N PRO A 369 -6.79 20.04 4.21
CA PRO A 369 -5.45 20.24 4.77
C PRO A 369 -5.20 21.65 5.30
N CYS A 370 -5.89 22.67 4.76
CA CYS A 370 -5.76 24.06 5.21
C CYS A 370 -6.31 24.25 6.64
N LEU A 371 -7.20 23.37 7.10
CA LEU A 371 -7.71 23.38 8.48
C LEU A 371 -6.70 22.81 9.49
N GLY A 372 -5.57 22.28 9.01
CA GLY A 372 -4.54 21.68 9.87
C GLY A 372 -4.86 20.28 10.35
N TYR A 373 -5.84 19.63 9.72
CA TYR A 373 -6.24 18.27 10.04
C TYR A 373 -6.10 17.37 8.81
N ARG A 374 -5.71 16.12 9.05
CA ARG A 374 -5.74 15.04 8.08
C ARG A 374 -6.62 13.92 8.59
N ILE A 375 -7.59 13.52 7.77
CA ILE A 375 -8.33 12.27 7.97
C ILE A 375 -7.41 11.14 7.54
N THR A 376 -7.02 10.27 8.47
CA THR A 376 -5.96 9.27 8.25
C THR A 376 -6.35 8.22 7.20
N PHE A 377 -7.64 7.87 7.11
CA PHE A 377 -8.17 6.91 6.13
C PHE A 377 -8.52 7.52 4.76
N LEU A 378 -8.51 8.85 4.62
CA LEU A 378 -8.85 9.54 3.37
C LEU A 378 -7.58 10.10 2.70
N PRO A 379 -7.13 9.57 1.55
CA PRO A 379 -5.93 10.09 0.90
C PRO A 379 -6.23 11.43 0.22
N ILE A 380 -6.02 12.54 0.95
CA ILE A 380 -6.44 13.90 0.55
C ILE A 380 -5.87 14.34 -0.81
N LYS A 381 -4.68 13.86 -1.18
CA LYS A 381 -4.08 14.15 -2.50
C LYS A 381 -4.99 13.73 -3.68
N ARG A 382 -5.96 12.84 -3.45
CA ARG A 382 -6.90 12.33 -4.45
C ARG A 382 -8.19 13.15 -4.55
N ALA A 383 -8.50 14.05 -3.61
CA ALA A 383 -9.72 14.84 -3.64
C ALA A 383 -9.88 15.66 -4.94
N ALA A 384 -8.76 16.15 -5.49
CA ALA A 384 -8.74 16.89 -6.75
C ALA A 384 -9.26 16.10 -7.97
N LEU A 385 -9.14 14.76 -7.95
CA LEU A 385 -9.68 13.90 -9.00
C LEU A 385 -11.22 13.89 -8.97
N PHE A 386 -11.81 13.80 -7.77
CA PHE A 386 -13.25 13.92 -7.61
C PHE A 386 -13.75 15.33 -7.93
N PHE A 387 -12.96 16.37 -7.62
CA PHE A 387 -13.26 17.73 -8.08
C PHE A 387 -13.29 17.82 -9.61
N SER A 388 -12.43 17.08 -10.31
CA SER A 388 -12.43 17.06 -11.78
C SER A 388 -13.62 16.28 -12.33
N LEU A 389 -13.95 15.15 -11.69
CA LEU A 389 -15.12 14.34 -12.03
C LEU A 389 -16.41 15.14 -11.89
N PHE A 390 -16.70 15.70 -10.72
CA PHE A 390 -17.93 16.47 -10.52
C PHE A 390 -17.86 17.86 -11.15
N GLY A 391 -16.67 18.45 -11.26
CA GLY A 391 -16.44 19.69 -12.00
C GLY A 391 -16.78 19.55 -13.49
N SER A 392 -16.60 18.37 -14.08
CA SER A 392 -17.06 18.09 -15.45
C SER A 392 -18.60 18.12 -15.58
N LEU A 393 -19.33 17.64 -14.57
CA LEU A 393 -20.79 17.75 -14.52
C LEU A 393 -21.24 19.20 -14.34
N ALA A 394 -20.59 19.93 -13.44
CA ALA A 394 -20.84 21.35 -13.22
C ALA A 394 -20.55 22.19 -14.48
N GLY A 395 -19.48 21.89 -15.22
CA GLY A 395 -19.18 22.55 -16.49
C GLY A 395 -20.16 22.20 -17.60
N GLY A 396 -20.59 20.93 -17.71
CA GLY A 396 -21.65 20.53 -18.63
C GLY A 396 -22.98 21.21 -18.33
N PHE A 397 -23.32 21.37 -17.05
CA PHE A 397 -24.45 22.19 -16.60
C PHE A 397 -24.32 23.65 -17.05
N ALA A 398 -23.19 24.30 -16.79
CA ALA A 398 -22.97 25.69 -17.19
C ALA A 398 -23.10 25.89 -18.72
N ILE A 399 -22.51 24.99 -19.51
CA ILE A 399 -22.62 25.03 -20.97
C ILE A 399 -24.06 24.81 -21.43
N SER A 400 -24.79 23.88 -20.81
CA SER A 400 -26.20 23.65 -21.16
C SER A 400 -27.08 24.88 -20.91
N VAL A 401 -26.85 25.60 -19.80
CA VAL A 401 -27.55 26.84 -19.48
C VAL A 401 -27.20 27.94 -20.49
N LEU A 402 -25.92 28.07 -20.84
CA LEU A 402 -25.47 29.03 -21.87
C LEU A 402 -26.09 28.76 -23.23
N LEU A 403 -26.16 27.49 -23.67
CA LEU A 403 -26.80 27.10 -24.92
C LEU A 403 -28.29 27.42 -24.90
N ARG A 404 -28.99 27.17 -23.80
CA ARG A 404 -30.40 27.53 -23.65
C ARG A 404 -30.62 29.04 -23.73
N ILE A 405 -29.73 29.84 -23.14
CA ILE A 405 -29.78 31.30 -23.24
C ILE A 405 -29.53 31.74 -24.69
N TYR A 406 -28.60 31.09 -25.38
CA TYR A 406 -28.30 31.35 -26.79
C TYR A 406 -29.52 31.07 -27.69
N ASP A 407 -30.17 29.92 -27.52
CA ASP A 407 -31.35 29.53 -28.27
C ASP A 407 -32.52 30.51 -28.03
N LEU A 408 -32.75 30.92 -26.78
CA LEU A 408 -33.75 31.94 -26.43
C LEU A 408 -33.47 33.31 -27.07
N ILE A 409 -32.21 33.67 -27.23
CA ILE A 409 -31.81 34.92 -27.91
C ILE A 409 -32.02 34.78 -29.43
N LEU A 410 -31.74 33.60 -30.00
CA LEU A 410 -32.00 33.32 -31.42
C LEU A 410 -33.50 33.32 -31.74
N GLU A 411 -34.35 32.72 -30.91
CA GLU A 411 -35.80 32.70 -31.12
C GLU A 411 -36.42 34.11 -31.01
N LYS A 412 -35.91 34.96 -30.11
CA LYS A 412 -36.36 36.36 -29.97
C LYS A 412 -35.91 37.28 -31.13
N LYS A 413 -35.18 36.77 -32.13
CA LYS A 413 -34.75 37.56 -33.32
C LYS A 413 -35.89 38.03 -34.23
N ALA A 414 -37.14 37.66 -33.98
CA ALA A 414 -38.25 38.12 -34.80
C ALA A 414 -38.55 39.64 -34.70
N GLY A 415 -37.91 40.43 -33.81
CA GLY A 415 -38.19 41.88 -33.78
C GLY A 415 -37.29 42.88 -33.03
N ASP A 416 -36.26 42.48 -32.26
CA ASP A 416 -35.56 43.43 -31.35
C ASP A 416 -34.06 43.69 -31.68
N ARG A 417 -33.68 44.98 -31.83
CA ARG A 417 -32.28 45.45 -32.05
C ARG A 417 -31.37 45.16 -30.86
N ARG A 418 -31.88 45.10 -29.61
CA ARG A 418 -31.07 44.76 -28.41
C ARG A 418 -30.60 43.29 -28.43
N GLY A 419 -31.32 42.40 -29.11
CA GLY A 419 -30.94 40.99 -29.26
C GLY A 419 -29.67 40.77 -30.09
N ARG A 420 -29.41 41.62 -31.09
CA ARG A 420 -28.21 41.52 -31.95
C ARG A 420 -26.91 41.78 -31.19
N TYR A 421 -26.86 42.81 -30.35
CA TYR A 421 -25.66 43.13 -29.56
C TYR A 421 -25.32 42.02 -28.56
N ARG A 422 -26.34 41.43 -27.91
CA ARG A 422 -26.15 40.29 -27.00
C ARG A 422 -25.64 39.05 -27.74
N LEU A 423 -26.14 38.78 -28.94
CA LEU A 423 -25.69 37.66 -29.77
C LEU A 423 -24.23 37.83 -30.24
N ILE A 424 -23.85 39.04 -30.68
CA ILE A 424 -22.49 39.36 -31.12
C ILE A 424 -21.47 39.19 -29.98
N LEU A 425 -21.87 39.38 -28.72
CA LEU A 425 -21.01 39.12 -27.55
C LEU A 425 -21.03 37.65 -27.10
N LEU A 426 -22.16 36.95 -27.22
CA LEU A 426 -22.31 35.58 -26.73
C LEU A 426 -21.63 34.54 -27.64
N VAL A 427 -21.61 34.76 -28.96
CA VAL A 427 -20.99 33.84 -29.93
C VAL A 427 -19.46 33.76 -29.76
N PRO A 428 -18.71 34.88 -29.69
CA PRO A 428 -17.28 34.85 -29.38
C PRO A 428 -17.02 34.28 -27.99
N ALA A 429 -17.84 34.62 -26.98
CA ALA A 429 -17.67 34.09 -25.62
C ALA A 429 -17.84 32.57 -25.58
N LEU A 430 -18.88 32.03 -26.22
CA LEU A 430 -19.11 30.58 -26.30
C LEU A 430 -18.03 29.89 -27.14
N SER A 431 -17.61 30.50 -28.25
CA SER A 431 -16.52 29.97 -29.09
C SER A 431 -15.18 30.00 -28.36
N CYS A 432 -14.90 31.03 -27.58
CA CYS A 432 -13.72 31.11 -26.70
C CYS A 432 -13.79 30.09 -25.58
N ILE A 433 -14.96 29.88 -24.95
CA ILE A 433 -15.15 28.83 -23.94
C ILE A 433 -14.92 27.46 -24.57
N LEU A 434 -15.52 27.16 -25.72
CA LEU A 434 -15.38 25.89 -26.41
C LEU A 434 -13.94 25.66 -26.87
N ALA A 435 -13.29 26.65 -27.49
CA ALA A 435 -11.88 26.60 -27.84
C ALA A 435 -11.05 26.30 -26.59
N SER A 436 -11.26 27.07 -25.52
CA SER A 436 -10.53 26.93 -24.25
C SER A 436 -10.71 25.58 -23.53
N ILE A 437 -11.72 24.78 -23.87
CA ILE A 437 -11.84 23.41 -23.35
C ILE A 437 -10.84 22.46 -24.03
N PHE A 438 -10.51 22.71 -25.30
CA PHE A 438 -9.60 21.89 -26.10
C PHE A 438 -8.15 22.44 -26.12
N THR A 439 -7.98 23.76 -26.06
CA THR A 439 -6.68 24.44 -26.17
C THR A 439 -5.65 24.03 -25.10
N PRO A 440 -6.00 23.96 -23.79
CA PRO A 440 -5.05 23.67 -22.72
C PRO A 440 -4.33 22.34 -22.92
N LEU A 441 -5.08 21.30 -23.25
CA LEU A 441 -4.51 19.97 -23.43
C LEU A 441 -3.74 19.89 -24.75
N ILE A 442 -4.33 20.33 -25.86
CA ILE A 442 -3.78 20.09 -27.22
C ILE A 442 -2.58 20.99 -27.52
N ILE A 443 -2.59 22.24 -27.04
CA ILE A 443 -1.55 23.23 -27.36
C ILE A 443 -0.45 23.26 -26.31
N PHE A 444 -0.78 23.16 -25.02
CA PHE A 444 0.18 23.41 -23.95
C PHE A 444 0.81 22.15 -23.35
N ILE A 445 0.29 20.96 -23.64
CA ILE A 445 0.77 19.70 -23.07
C ILE A 445 1.25 18.78 -24.20
N LYS A 446 2.53 18.46 -24.18
CA LYS A 446 3.12 17.46 -25.08
C LYS A 446 2.64 16.05 -24.70
N PRO A 447 2.53 15.12 -25.66
CA PRO A 447 2.34 13.70 -25.36
C PRO A 447 3.34 13.20 -24.32
N PHE A 448 2.91 12.29 -23.45
CA PHE A 448 3.79 11.75 -22.42
C PHE A 448 4.81 10.80 -23.04
N GLU A 449 6.06 10.95 -22.61
CA GLU A 449 7.14 10.08 -23.08
C GLU A 449 6.87 8.63 -22.71
N THR A 450 6.87 7.78 -23.73
CA THR A 450 6.81 6.34 -23.54
C THR A 450 8.14 5.79 -23.09
N SER A 451 8.08 4.82 -22.19
CA SER A 451 9.25 4.09 -21.74
C SER A 451 9.10 2.64 -22.21
N PRO A 452 9.97 2.18 -23.11
CA PRO A 452 9.95 0.78 -23.52
C PRO A 452 10.27 -0.10 -22.32
N ILE A 453 9.59 -1.25 -22.23
CA ILE A 453 9.91 -2.25 -21.21
C ILE A 453 11.17 -2.97 -21.67
N PRO A 454 12.28 -2.92 -20.89
CA PRO A 454 13.53 -3.55 -21.29
C PRO A 454 13.35 -5.05 -21.57
N PRO A 455 14.20 -5.65 -22.41
CA PRO A 455 14.20 -7.08 -22.61
C PRO A 455 14.54 -7.81 -21.31
N TRP A 456 14.25 -9.11 -21.31
CA TRP A 456 14.52 -9.99 -20.17
C TRP A 456 16.00 -9.99 -19.78
N ASN A 457 16.29 -9.87 -18.48
CA ASN A 457 17.66 -9.77 -17.98
C ASN A 457 18.26 -11.15 -17.64
N TRP A 458 18.55 -11.94 -18.68
CA TRP A 458 19.17 -13.26 -18.56
C TRP A 458 20.54 -13.24 -17.86
N ASN A 459 21.28 -12.14 -17.97
CA ASN A 459 22.59 -12.02 -17.31
C ASN A 459 22.44 -11.99 -15.80
N LEU A 460 21.45 -11.25 -15.29
CA LEU A 460 21.19 -11.21 -13.86
C LEU A 460 20.69 -12.56 -13.34
N GLU A 461 19.80 -13.23 -14.07
CA GLU A 461 19.27 -14.54 -13.64
C GLU A 461 20.30 -15.65 -13.66
N ARG A 462 21.24 -15.63 -14.62
CA ARG A 462 22.35 -16.58 -14.63
C ARG A 462 23.33 -16.33 -13.48
N LYS A 463 23.43 -15.09 -13.02
CA LYS A 463 24.35 -14.70 -11.95
C LYS A 463 23.80 -14.98 -10.56
N VAL A 464 22.53 -14.68 -10.33
CA VAL A 464 21.88 -14.85 -9.02
C VAL A 464 21.27 -16.24 -8.95
N ARG A 465 21.76 -17.06 -8.02
CA ARG A 465 21.25 -18.43 -7.85
C ARG A 465 19.84 -18.40 -7.26
N LEU A 466 19.13 -19.51 -7.49
CA LEU A 466 17.81 -19.71 -6.92
C LEU A 466 17.83 -19.53 -5.39
N GLY A 467 16.91 -18.73 -4.85
CA GLY A 467 16.80 -18.44 -3.43
C GLY A 467 17.72 -17.32 -2.92
N GLU A 468 18.73 -16.90 -3.69
CA GLU A 468 19.53 -15.71 -3.38
C GLU A 468 18.74 -14.43 -3.61
N ARG A 469 19.00 -13.43 -2.77
CA ARG A 469 18.30 -12.15 -2.83
C ARG A 469 19.23 -10.99 -3.14
N ILE A 470 18.66 -9.97 -3.79
CA ILE A 470 19.29 -8.67 -3.99
C ILE A 470 18.70 -7.64 -3.01
N GLY A 471 19.56 -6.98 -2.24
CA GLY A 471 19.23 -5.80 -1.46
C GLY A 471 19.16 -4.54 -2.34
N LEU A 472 18.07 -3.78 -2.24
CA LEU A 472 17.83 -2.64 -3.13
C LEU A 472 16.96 -1.54 -2.51
N ASP A 473 17.27 -0.30 -2.88
CA ASP A 473 16.53 0.91 -2.49
C ASP A 473 15.29 1.09 -3.37
N GLY A 474 14.19 0.51 -2.92
CA GLY A 474 13.01 0.32 -3.78
C GLY A 474 13.29 -0.64 -4.94
N GLY A 475 12.25 -1.08 -5.65
CA GLY A 475 12.42 -2.21 -6.57
C GLY A 475 11.32 -2.38 -7.60
N TYR A 476 10.71 -1.28 -8.05
CA TYR A 476 9.51 -1.32 -8.88
C TYR A 476 9.69 -2.10 -10.20
N GLY A 477 10.87 -2.02 -10.81
CA GLY A 477 11.10 -2.56 -12.16
C GLY A 477 11.91 -3.84 -12.26
N LEU A 478 12.54 -4.33 -11.18
CA LEU A 478 13.40 -5.51 -11.29
C LEU A 478 12.60 -6.75 -11.72
N ASN A 479 11.44 -6.96 -11.11
CA ASN A 479 10.59 -8.12 -11.39
C ASN A 479 9.71 -7.97 -12.63
N LEU A 480 9.78 -6.81 -13.30
CA LEU A 480 9.23 -6.66 -14.65
C LEU A 480 10.11 -7.39 -15.68
N VAL A 481 11.41 -7.57 -15.40
CA VAL A 481 12.41 -8.08 -16.34
C VAL A 481 13.30 -9.21 -15.77
N SER A 482 12.97 -9.76 -14.60
CA SER A 482 13.67 -10.90 -13.98
C SER A 482 12.83 -11.58 -12.89
N ASN A 483 13.19 -12.80 -12.50
CA ASN A 483 12.63 -13.58 -11.39
C ASN A 483 13.45 -13.49 -10.10
N VAL A 484 14.39 -12.57 -10.03
CA VAL A 484 15.28 -12.46 -8.88
C VAL A 484 14.52 -11.93 -7.66
N TRP A 485 14.72 -12.59 -6.52
CA TRP A 485 14.14 -12.20 -5.25
C TRP A 485 14.84 -10.95 -4.71
N GLN A 486 14.09 -10.05 -4.09
CA GLN A 486 14.63 -8.77 -3.63
C GLN A 486 14.12 -8.33 -2.25
N SER A 487 14.93 -7.52 -1.56
CA SER A 487 14.60 -6.92 -0.27
C SER A 487 13.57 -5.80 -0.39
N GLY A 488 13.55 -5.12 -1.54
CA GLY A 488 12.60 -4.04 -1.84
C GLY A 488 11.40 -4.54 -2.64
N GLY A 489 10.53 -3.63 -3.00
CA GLY A 489 9.31 -3.94 -3.73
C GLY A 489 8.49 -2.72 -4.05
N GLY A 490 7.25 -2.96 -4.47
CA GLY A 490 6.43 -1.94 -5.12
C GLY A 490 5.53 -1.07 -4.23
N SER A 491 5.27 -1.38 -2.97
CA SER A 491 4.45 -0.50 -2.12
C SER A 491 5.07 -0.41 -0.75
N VAL A 492 5.57 0.79 -0.46
CA VAL A 492 6.10 1.15 0.86
C VAL A 492 5.03 0.92 1.94
N GLU A 493 3.76 1.13 1.64
CA GLU A 493 2.64 0.79 2.53
C GLU A 493 2.54 -0.71 2.78
N SER A 494 2.76 -1.54 1.76
CA SER A 494 2.79 -3.00 1.92
C SER A 494 4.00 -3.45 2.72
N MET A 495 5.15 -2.78 2.59
CA MET A 495 6.33 -3.01 3.43
C MET A 495 6.03 -2.69 4.89
N TYR A 496 5.45 -1.52 5.17
CA TYR A 496 5.12 -1.09 6.54
C TYR A 496 4.04 -1.96 7.18
N ILE A 497 3.00 -2.32 6.42
CA ILE A 497 1.87 -3.07 6.96
C ILE A 497 2.25 -4.56 7.09
N LEU A 498 2.91 -5.15 6.10
CA LEU A 498 3.03 -6.60 6.03
C LEU A 498 4.42 -7.13 6.41
N ASN A 499 5.51 -6.35 6.31
CA ASN A 499 6.84 -6.93 6.53
C ASN A 499 7.83 -5.96 7.20
N GLU A 500 7.82 -5.99 8.53
CA GLU A 500 8.68 -5.17 9.37
C GLU A 500 10.17 -5.50 9.20
N PHE A 501 10.52 -6.75 8.90
CA PHE A 501 11.90 -7.16 8.64
C PHE A 501 12.46 -6.56 7.35
N ALA A 502 11.65 -6.47 6.29
CA ALA A 502 12.01 -5.77 5.07
C ALA A 502 12.25 -4.27 5.31
N TYR A 503 11.44 -3.65 6.17
CA TYR A 503 11.67 -2.27 6.60
C TYR A 503 12.97 -2.12 7.39
N THR A 504 13.20 -2.99 8.38
CA THR A 504 14.44 -2.99 9.19
C THR A 504 15.68 -3.13 8.30
N PHE A 505 15.66 -4.06 7.35
CA PHE A 505 16.75 -4.20 6.39
C PHE A 505 16.97 -2.93 5.56
N TRP A 506 15.90 -2.36 4.99
CA TRP A 506 15.98 -1.13 4.21
C TRP A 506 16.52 0.03 5.06
N TYR A 507 16.02 0.21 6.28
CA TYR A 507 16.43 1.30 7.15
C TYR A 507 17.93 1.23 7.47
N TYR A 508 18.42 0.10 7.98
CA TYR A 508 19.82 0.01 8.39
C TYR A 508 20.76 -0.09 7.18
N ILE A 509 20.50 -0.93 6.19
CA ILE A 509 21.47 -1.18 5.10
C ILE A 509 21.39 -0.13 4.00
N ILE A 510 20.18 0.32 3.64
CA ILE A 510 19.99 1.20 2.48
C ILE A 510 19.97 2.67 2.91
N HIS A 511 19.16 3.02 3.92
CA HIS A 511 18.95 4.41 4.34
C HIS A 511 20.08 4.92 5.24
N SER A 512 20.32 4.26 6.38
CA SER A 512 21.34 4.63 7.37
C SER A 512 22.75 4.16 6.99
N ARG A 513 22.87 3.22 6.04
CA ARG A 513 24.14 2.68 5.53
C ARG A 513 25.03 2.06 6.62
N GLU A 514 24.39 1.35 7.54
CA GLU A 514 25.02 0.69 8.67
C GLU A 514 25.75 -0.59 8.23
N SER A 515 27.08 -0.53 8.12
CA SER A 515 27.89 -1.66 7.67
C SER A 515 27.98 -2.77 8.71
N ALA A 516 27.87 -2.46 10.01
CA ALA A 516 27.93 -3.45 11.08
C ALA A 516 26.79 -4.49 10.95
N CYS A 517 25.61 -4.07 10.51
CA CYS A 517 24.47 -4.98 10.32
C CYS A 517 24.61 -5.92 9.11
N LEU A 518 25.53 -5.63 8.18
CA LEU A 518 25.60 -6.31 6.89
C LEU A 518 25.82 -7.83 7.03
N PRO A 519 26.78 -8.35 7.83
CA PRO A 519 27.00 -9.80 7.94
C PRO A 519 25.78 -10.53 8.49
N TYR A 520 25.22 -10.03 9.60
CA TYR A 520 24.09 -10.63 10.27
C TYR A 520 22.84 -10.63 9.39
N PHE A 521 22.50 -9.49 8.78
CA PHE A 521 21.33 -9.38 7.91
C PHE A 521 21.48 -10.19 6.63
N SER A 522 22.68 -10.22 6.04
CA SER A 522 22.92 -11.02 4.82
C SER A 522 22.71 -12.51 5.08
N ARG A 523 23.18 -13.00 6.24
CA ARG A 523 22.93 -14.37 6.67
C ARG A 523 21.45 -14.61 6.94
N ASN A 524 20.78 -13.80 7.76
CA ASN A 524 19.39 -14.05 8.15
C ASN A 524 18.38 -13.88 6.99
N TYR A 525 18.63 -12.96 6.06
CA TYR A 525 17.77 -12.69 4.90
C TYR A 525 18.25 -13.33 3.59
N ASN A 526 19.32 -14.13 3.61
CA ASN A 526 19.93 -14.71 2.41
C ASN A 526 20.20 -13.70 1.27
N ILE A 527 20.69 -12.52 1.63
CA ILE A 527 21.01 -11.47 0.65
C ILE A 527 22.46 -11.65 0.25
N ARG A 528 22.69 -11.87 -1.04
CA ARG A 528 24.05 -12.04 -1.59
C ARG A 528 24.55 -10.79 -2.28
N TYR A 529 23.64 -10.05 -2.89
CA TYR A 529 23.99 -8.88 -3.68
C TYR A 529 23.29 -7.64 -3.15
N ILE A 530 23.94 -6.48 -3.27
CA ILE A 530 23.35 -5.16 -3.03
C ILE A 530 23.45 -4.37 -4.33
N ARG A 531 22.38 -3.66 -4.69
CA ARG A 531 22.34 -2.83 -5.89
C ARG A 531 22.33 -1.34 -5.53
N ARG A 532 23.11 -0.53 -6.28
CA ARG A 532 23.24 0.94 -6.17
C ARG A 532 23.85 1.50 -4.88
N VAL A 533 23.84 0.75 -3.78
CA VAL A 533 24.45 1.15 -2.51
C VAL A 533 25.79 0.44 -2.35
N MET A 534 26.84 1.20 -2.04
CA MET A 534 28.16 0.67 -1.69
C MET A 534 28.37 0.85 -0.19
N LEU A 535 28.83 -0.20 0.48
CA LEU A 535 29.11 -0.28 1.91
C LEU A 535 30.43 -1.02 2.11
N GLU A 536 31.02 -0.86 3.29
CA GLU A 536 32.11 -1.73 3.73
C GLU A 536 31.64 -3.20 3.75
N GLY A 537 32.51 -4.13 3.37
CA GLY A 537 32.17 -5.55 3.22
C GLY A 537 31.64 -5.96 1.84
N LEU A 538 31.35 -5.01 0.94
CA LEU A 538 30.91 -5.29 -0.43
C LEU A 538 32.06 -5.30 -1.45
N LYS A 539 32.00 -6.22 -2.42
CA LYS A 539 32.89 -6.32 -3.58
C LYS A 539 32.16 -5.93 -4.86
N LYS A 540 32.85 -5.20 -5.74
CA LYS A 540 32.35 -4.91 -7.09
C LYS A 540 32.21 -6.21 -7.88
N THR A 541 31.14 -6.30 -8.65
CA THR A 541 30.96 -7.39 -9.61
C THR A 541 31.15 -6.88 -11.05
N ASP A 542 31.20 -7.79 -12.01
CA ASP A 542 31.21 -7.50 -13.45
C ASP A 542 29.94 -6.77 -13.94
N MET A 543 28.85 -6.81 -13.17
CA MET A 543 27.63 -6.07 -13.48
C MET A 543 27.66 -4.69 -12.81
N GLN A 544 27.59 -3.64 -13.61
CA GLN A 544 27.65 -2.26 -13.12
C GLN A 544 26.56 -1.97 -12.07
N GLY A 545 26.98 -1.44 -10.92
CA GLY A 545 26.09 -1.08 -9.82
C GLY A 545 25.49 -2.26 -9.05
N LEU A 546 25.95 -3.48 -9.31
CA LEU A 546 25.69 -4.68 -8.51
C LEU A 546 26.96 -5.03 -7.72
N TYR A 547 26.81 -5.15 -6.41
CA TYR A 547 27.89 -5.46 -5.48
C TYR A 547 27.58 -6.78 -4.76
N GLU A 548 28.58 -7.59 -4.49
CA GLU A 548 28.47 -8.88 -3.81
C GLU A 548 29.00 -8.77 -2.38
N ILE A 549 28.37 -9.46 -1.43
CA ILE A 549 28.83 -9.48 -0.04
C ILE A 549 30.04 -10.41 0.09
N SER A 550 31.13 -9.88 0.62
CA SER A 550 32.41 -10.59 0.70
C SER A 550 32.32 -11.78 1.66
N GLY A 551 32.70 -12.97 1.18
CA GLY A 551 32.81 -14.16 2.03
C GLY A 551 31.48 -14.77 2.47
N PHE A 552 30.34 -14.25 1.97
CA PHE A 552 29.04 -14.82 2.29
C PHE A 552 28.72 -16.01 1.38
N ASN A 553 28.60 -17.19 1.99
CA ASN A 553 28.14 -18.39 1.32
C ASN A 553 26.61 -18.47 1.42
N SER A 554 25.93 -18.05 0.37
CA SER A 554 24.47 -18.00 0.30
C SER A 554 23.85 -19.39 0.28
N SER A 555 22.74 -19.53 1.00
CA SER A 555 21.84 -20.68 0.98
C SER A 555 20.58 -20.28 1.71
N ILE A 556 19.40 -20.51 1.14
CA ILE A 556 18.14 -20.20 1.84
C ILE A 556 17.89 -21.17 3.01
N VAL A 557 18.48 -22.37 2.95
CA VAL A 557 18.38 -23.40 3.99
C VAL A 557 19.75 -23.80 4.47
N GLU A 558 19.99 -23.66 5.77
CA GLU A 558 21.22 -24.11 6.44
C GLU A 558 20.87 -25.29 7.36
N VAL A 559 21.67 -26.35 7.30
CA VAL A 559 21.71 -27.37 8.35
C VAL A 559 22.67 -26.86 9.40
N ILE A 560 22.09 -26.46 10.53
CA ILE A 560 22.80 -25.92 11.67
C ILE A 560 23.32 -27.09 12.51
N PRO A 561 24.64 -27.19 12.75
CA PRO A 561 25.19 -28.20 13.65
C PRO A 561 24.78 -27.93 15.09
N LYS A 562 24.73 -28.99 15.92
CA LYS A 562 24.44 -28.93 17.37
C LYS A 562 25.32 -27.95 18.16
N SER A 563 26.46 -27.55 17.62
CA SER A 563 27.39 -26.60 18.24
C SER A 563 27.07 -25.13 17.97
N SER A 564 26.10 -24.83 17.12
CA SER A 564 25.72 -23.45 16.83
C SER A 564 24.98 -22.82 18.00
N TRP A 565 25.22 -21.52 18.17
CA TRP A 565 24.68 -20.79 19.30
C TRP A 565 23.22 -20.37 19.06
N LEU A 566 22.28 -21.11 19.64
CA LEU A 566 20.84 -20.93 19.47
C LEU A 566 20.22 -20.27 20.70
N ILE A 567 19.52 -19.15 20.48
CA ILE A 567 18.82 -18.42 21.55
C ILE A 567 17.33 -18.37 21.24
N LEU A 568 16.51 -18.88 22.17
CA LEU A 568 15.06 -18.77 22.12
C LEU A 568 14.61 -17.48 22.80
N HIS A 569 13.96 -16.59 22.08
CA HIS A 569 13.31 -15.41 22.64
C HIS A 569 11.84 -15.68 22.96
N ILE A 570 11.44 -15.42 24.21
CA ILE A 570 10.05 -15.42 24.68
C ILE A 570 9.65 -14.01 25.09
N GLY A 571 8.58 -13.50 24.48
CA GLY A 571 8.03 -12.17 24.76
C GLY A 571 7.32 -11.55 23.55
N PRO A 572 7.00 -10.26 23.59
CA PRO A 572 6.33 -9.59 22.49
C PRO A 572 7.28 -9.36 21.30
N ALA A 573 6.71 -9.23 20.10
CA ALA A 573 7.47 -9.21 18.85
C ALA A 573 8.38 -7.98 18.70
N ASP A 574 7.99 -6.83 19.26
CA ASP A 574 8.81 -5.62 19.28
C ASP A 574 10.11 -5.79 20.07
N ARG A 575 10.08 -6.58 21.15
CA ARG A 575 11.27 -6.95 21.93
C ARG A 575 12.19 -7.91 21.17
N TYR A 576 11.61 -8.85 20.42
CA TYR A 576 12.40 -9.70 19.52
C TYR A 576 13.12 -8.86 18.46
N ILE A 577 12.43 -7.90 17.85
CA ILE A 577 13.01 -7.03 16.81
C ILE A 577 14.12 -6.16 17.39
N GLN A 578 13.95 -5.62 18.60
CA GLN A 578 15.02 -4.92 19.31
C GLN A 578 16.24 -5.82 19.50
N LEU A 579 16.06 -7.04 20.03
CA LEU A 579 17.14 -8.01 20.20
C LEU A 579 17.83 -8.37 18.87
N PHE A 580 17.04 -8.56 17.81
CA PHE A 580 17.53 -8.87 16.47
C PHE A 580 18.38 -7.75 15.88
N ILE A 581 17.93 -6.50 15.98
CA ILE A 581 18.67 -5.33 15.50
C ILE A 581 19.94 -5.11 16.32
N SER A 582 19.85 -5.18 17.65
CA SER A 582 21.00 -5.00 18.53
C SER A 582 22.06 -6.07 18.32
N THR A 583 21.63 -7.31 18.02
CA THR A 583 22.55 -8.38 17.62
C THR A 583 23.25 -8.04 16.31
N ALA A 584 22.52 -7.55 15.30
CA ALA A 584 23.10 -7.16 14.02
C ALA A 584 24.13 -6.03 14.16
N LEU A 585 23.88 -5.05 15.02
CA LEU A 585 24.78 -3.91 15.26
C LEU A 585 26.14 -4.30 15.86
N SER A 586 26.28 -5.52 16.37
CA SER A 586 27.55 -6.01 16.92
C SER A 586 28.60 -6.29 15.84
N GLY A 587 28.17 -6.53 14.58
CA GLY A 587 29.04 -7.01 13.49
C GLY A 587 29.15 -8.53 13.37
N GLU A 588 28.58 -9.28 14.32
CA GLU A 588 28.69 -10.74 14.37
C GLU A 588 27.66 -11.44 13.46
N THR A 589 27.88 -12.73 13.18
CA THR A 589 26.92 -13.60 12.45
C THR A 589 26.20 -14.61 13.33
N GLU A 590 26.55 -14.64 14.62
CA GLU A 590 25.92 -15.40 15.69
C GLU A 590 25.51 -14.44 16.81
N PRO A 591 24.55 -14.80 17.69
CA PRO A 591 23.76 -16.04 17.77
C PRO A 591 22.70 -16.15 16.67
N ILE A 592 22.10 -17.33 16.53
CA ILE A 592 20.87 -17.52 15.74
C ILE A 592 19.68 -17.36 16.70
N LEU A 593 18.91 -16.29 16.46
CA LEU A 593 17.77 -15.94 17.31
C LEU A 593 16.48 -16.57 16.78
N VAL A 594 15.81 -17.34 17.64
CA VAL A 594 14.50 -17.94 17.34
C VAL A 594 13.42 -17.18 18.10
N ASN A 595 12.41 -16.67 17.39
CA ASN A 595 11.25 -16.05 18.01
C ASN A 595 10.27 -17.15 18.46
N GLY A 596 10.19 -17.42 19.76
CA GLY A 596 9.27 -18.38 20.34
C GLY A 596 7.87 -17.84 20.62
N GLY A 597 7.57 -16.59 20.24
CA GLY A 597 6.30 -15.96 20.57
C GLY A 597 6.24 -15.49 22.02
N SER A 598 5.02 -15.25 22.51
CA SER A 598 4.80 -14.56 23.79
C SER A 598 4.66 -15.47 25.00
N TYR A 599 4.55 -16.79 24.79
CA TYR A 599 4.25 -17.76 25.84
C TYR A 599 5.24 -18.92 25.78
N LEU A 600 5.96 -19.17 26.87
CA LEU A 600 6.89 -20.30 26.98
C LEU A 600 6.13 -21.64 26.97
N GLU A 601 4.89 -21.63 27.45
CA GLU A 601 4.05 -22.81 27.61
C GLU A 601 3.63 -23.45 26.27
N GLU A 602 3.91 -22.81 25.14
CA GLU A 602 3.69 -23.39 23.81
C GLU A 602 4.74 -24.46 23.46
N PHE A 603 5.84 -24.54 24.23
CA PHE A 603 6.91 -25.51 24.04
C PHE A 603 6.78 -26.73 24.96
N SER A 604 7.49 -27.79 24.58
CA SER A 604 7.79 -28.96 25.39
C SER A 604 9.18 -28.87 26.03
N ALA A 605 9.41 -29.60 27.11
CA ALA A 605 10.72 -29.64 27.77
C ALA A 605 11.84 -30.15 26.85
N GLU A 606 11.51 -31.05 25.90
CA GLU A 606 12.48 -31.60 24.96
C GLU A 606 12.87 -30.61 23.87
N GLU A 607 11.94 -29.77 23.42
CA GLU A 607 12.26 -28.68 22.49
C GLU A 607 13.14 -27.63 23.15
N LEU A 608 12.85 -27.26 24.41
CA LEU A 608 13.64 -26.24 25.14
C LEU A 608 15.10 -26.65 25.32
N ARG A 609 15.39 -27.94 25.48
CA ARG A 609 16.76 -28.48 25.60
C ARG A 609 17.65 -28.23 24.38
N ARG A 610 17.07 -27.85 23.24
CA ARG A 610 17.81 -27.58 22.00
C ARG A 610 18.43 -26.18 21.97
N PHE A 611 18.06 -25.31 22.90
CA PHE A 611 18.55 -23.93 22.95
C PHE A 611 19.64 -23.77 24.01
N ASP A 612 20.63 -22.93 23.73
CA ASP A 612 21.70 -22.60 24.68
C ASP A 612 21.23 -21.57 25.73
N LEU A 613 20.29 -20.71 25.34
CA LEU A 613 19.72 -19.65 26.18
C LEU A 613 18.23 -19.47 25.87
N ILE A 614 17.42 -19.38 26.93
CA ILE A 614 16.05 -18.86 26.87
C ILE A 614 16.09 -17.39 27.33
N TYR A 615 15.89 -16.47 26.40
CA TYR A 615 15.79 -15.03 26.62
C TYR A 615 14.33 -14.64 26.82
N ILE A 616 13.98 -14.20 28.02
CA ILE A 616 12.61 -13.82 28.41
C ILE A 616 12.56 -12.31 28.56
N SER A 617 11.97 -11.61 27.59
CA SER A 617 11.84 -10.15 27.60
C SER A 617 10.54 -9.66 28.26
N ASP A 618 9.58 -10.56 28.43
CA ASP A 618 8.33 -10.33 29.14
C ASP A 618 7.79 -11.64 29.70
N MET A 619 7.14 -11.59 30.86
CA MET A 619 6.70 -12.78 31.58
C MET A 619 5.17 -12.90 31.52
N ASN A 620 4.67 -13.31 30.36
CA ASN A 620 3.25 -13.59 30.15
C ASN A 620 2.93 -15.03 30.51
N LEU A 621 1.97 -15.23 31.42
CA LEU A 621 1.61 -16.54 31.96
C LEU A 621 0.18 -16.90 31.56
N ARG A 622 0.00 -18.08 30.95
CA ARG A 622 -1.30 -18.74 30.77
C ARG A 622 -1.52 -19.83 31.81
N ASP A 623 -0.46 -20.57 32.10
CA ASP A 623 -0.45 -21.65 33.09
C ASP A 623 0.88 -21.60 33.85
N GLU A 624 0.80 -21.05 35.06
CA GLU A 624 1.94 -20.88 35.95
C GLU A 624 2.61 -22.21 36.34
N GLY A 625 1.83 -23.26 36.56
CA GLY A 625 2.35 -24.58 36.92
C GLY A 625 3.16 -25.19 35.79
N ARG A 626 2.63 -25.10 34.56
CA ARG A 626 3.35 -25.54 33.35
C ARG A 626 4.60 -24.70 33.09
N TYR A 627 4.50 -23.38 33.22
CA TYR A 627 5.64 -22.48 33.04
C TYR A 627 6.79 -22.83 34.01
N PHE A 628 6.47 -22.97 35.29
CA PHE A 628 7.44 -23.37 36.31
C PHE A 628 8.06 -24.75 36.00
N HIS A 629 7.24 -25.72 35.62
CA HIS A 629 7.71 -27.05 35.23
C HIS A 629 8.68 -27.01 34.04
N LEU A 630 8.39 -26.21 33.01
CA LEU A 630 9.25 -26.07 31.83
C LEU A 630 10.60 -25.43 32.17
N ILE A 631 10.59 -24.32 32.91
CA ILE A 631 11.83 -23.65 33.35
C ILE A 631 12.66 -24.59 34.22
N THR A 632 12.06 -25.22 35.23
CA THR A 632 12.80 -26.12 36.12
C THR A 632 13.33 -27.36 35.40
N SER A 633 12.58 -27.93 34.46
CA SER A 633 13.03 -29.05 33.64
C SER A 633 14.22 -28.68 32.76
N TYR A 634 14.19 -27.48 32.16
CA TYR A 634 15.27 -26.96 31.34
C TYR A 634 16.53 -26.64 32.17
N LEU A 635 16.37 -26.07 33.37
CA LEU A 635 17.46 -25.84 34.31
C LEU A 635 18.09 -27.15 34.82
N ARG A 636 17.29 -28.20 35.07
CA ARG A 636 17.77 -29.54 35.45
C ARG A 636 18.66 -30.19 34.40
N SER A 637 18.49 -29.84 33.12
CA SER A 637 19.40 -30.24 32.04
C SER A 637 20.65 -29.35 31.92
N GLY A 638 20.86 -28.40 32.84
CA GLY A 638 21.98 -27.46 32.81
C GLY A 638 21.74 -26.21 31.96
N GLY A 639 20.49 -25.95 31.57
CA GLY A 639 20.13 -24.81 30.72
C GLY A 639 20.35 -23.44 31.37
N VAL A 640 20.34 -22.41 30.53
CA VAL A 640 20.52 -21.01 30.95
C VAL A 640 19.29 -20.18 30.58
N VAL A 641 18.77 -19.42 31.54
CA VAL A 641 17.60 -18.53 31.36
C VAL A 641 18.01 -17.09 31.70
N LEU A 642 17.63 -16.13 30.85
CA LEU A 642 17.80 -14.70 31.10
C LEU A 642 16.43 -14.01 31.14
N PHE A 643 16.09 -13.44 32.30
CA PHE A 643 14.92 -12.57 32.47
C PHE A 643 15.34 -11.10 32.30
N ASP A 644 15.14 -10.53 31.10
CA ASP A 644 15.34 -9.10 30.83
C ASP A 644 14.00 -8.35 31.00
N ILE A 645 13.53 -8.29 32.25
CA ILE A 645 12.22 -7.75 32.62
C ILE A 645 12.35 -6.56 33.57
N SER A 646 11.56 -5.52 33.29
CA SER A 646 11.51 -4.30 34.11
C SER A 646 10.35 -4.29 35.13
N ARG A 647 9.56 -5.37 35.18
CA ARG A 647 8.41 -5.52 36.08
C ARG A 647 8.20 -7.00 36.38
N ILE A 648 7.90 -7.30 37.63
CA ILE A 648 7.42 -8.61 38.09
C ILE A 648 5.88 -8.56 38.16
N PRO A 649 5.15 -9.54 37.58
CA PRO A 649 3.70 -9.66 37.75
C PRO A 649 3.26 -9.65 39.23
N PRO A 650 2.19 -8.93 39.60
CA PRO A 650 1.85 -8.67 41.01
C PRO A 650 1.29 -9.88 41.80
N MET A 651 0.95 -10.99 41.13
CA MET A 651 0.37 -12.19 41.76
C MET A 651 1.09 -13.46 41.32
N LEU A 652 2.41 -13.48 41.45
CA LEU A 652 3.23 -14.66 41.22
C LEU A 652 3.20 -15.60 42.42
N SER A 653 3.10 -16.91 42.19
CA SER A 653 3.26 -17.90 43.26
C SER A 653 4.67 -17.85 43.85
N GLU A 654 4.79 -18.34 45.08
CA GLU A 654 6.09 -18.47 45.75
C GLU A 654 7.07 -19.32 44.92
N ASN A 655 6.58 -20.34 44.21
CA ASN A 655 7.39 -21.20 43.36
C ASN A 655 8.07 -20.42 42.22
N LEU A 656 7.33 -19.53 41.53
CA LEU A 656 7.93 -18.69 40.49
C LEU A 656 8.78 -17.55 41.06
N MET A 657 8.40 -16.98 42.20
CA MET A 657 9.24 -15.98 42.88
C MET A 657 10.59 -16.56 43.31
N ASP A 658 10.61 -17.83 43.70
CA ASP A 658 11.82 -18.53 44.14
C ASP A 658 12.81 -18.82 42.98
N ILE A 659 12.39 -18.77 41.72
CA ILE A 659 13.30 -18.91 40.57
C ILE A 659 13.83 -17.58 40.03
N LEU A 660 13.25 -16.44 40.43
CA LEU A 660 13.73 -15.13 39.99
C LEU A 660 14.94 -14.69 40.84
N PRO A 661 16.06 -14.25 40.23
CA PRO A 661 17.21 -13.73 40.97
C PRO A 661 16.89 -12.47 41.79
N ALA A 662 16.00 -11.61 41.30
CA ALA A 662 15.49 -10.42 41.98
C ALA A 662 14.06 -10.65 42.46
N LYS A 663 13.81 -10.52 43.77
CA LYS A 663 12.48 -10.67 44.39
C LYS A 663 11.64 -9.41 44.27
N ARG A 664 12.30 -8.25 44.39
CA ARG A 664 11.65 -6.94 44.32
C ARG A 664 12.45 -6.01 43.42
N ILE A 665 11.76 -5.37 42.49
CA ILE A 665 12.34 -4.49 41.47
C ILE A 665 11.75 -3.09 41.61
N SER A 666 12.61 -2.08 41.55
CA SER A 666 12.21 -0.67 41.44
C SER A 666 12.83 0.00 40.23
N LYS A 667 12.22 1.10 39.79
CA LYS A 667 12.72 1.90 38.67
C LYS A 667 13.44 3.14 39.16
N GLY A 668 14.51 3.52 38.49
CA GLY A 668 15.32 4.69 38.83
C GLY A 668 16.07 5.24 37.63
N LYS A 669 16.49 6.50 37.75
CA LYS A 669 17.37 7.15 36.78
C LYS A 669 18.79 6.59 36.90
N SER A 670 19.42 6.34 35.76
CA SER A 670 20.82 5.90 35.66
C SER A 670 21.48 6.45 34.39
N ASN A 671 22.79 6.69 34.48
CA ASN A 671 23.68 7.08 33.41
C ASN A 671 24.33 5.85 32.72
N LEU A 672 23.90 4.64 33.09
CA LEU A 672 24.35 3.34 32.56
C LEU A 672 25.87 3.14 32.58
N ARG A 673 26.54 3.64 33.62
CA ARG A 673 27.96 3.34 33.82
C ARG A 673 28.05 2.08 34.68
N LEU A 674 28.17 0.94 34.00
CA LEU A 674 28.12 -0.37 34.63
C LEU A 674 29.49 -0.76 35.21
N VAL A 675 29.48 -1.10 36.49
CA VAL A 675 30.61 -1.72 37.19
C VAL A 675 30.37 -3.23 37.23
N LEU A 676 31.17 -3.96 36.47
CA LEU A 676 31.07 -5.42 36.37
C LEU A 676 31.81 -6.11 37.53
N SER A 677 31.27 -7.23 37.99
CA SER A 677 31.85 -8.01 39.08
C SER A 677 33.20 -8.63 38.71
N PRO A 678 34.10 -8.89 39.68
CA PRO A 678 35.39 -9.54 39.45
C PRO A 678 35.28 -10.97 38.89
N LEU A 679 34.12 -11.61 38.97
CA LEU A 679 33.83 -12.90 38.32
C LEU A 679 34.01 -12.81 36.79
N ILE A 680 33.85 -11.61 36.22
CA ILE A 680 34.10 -11.29 34.81
C ILE A 680 35.50 -10.66 34.71
N LYS A 681 36.54 -11.47 34.93
CA LYS A 681 37.95 -11.08 35.20
C LYS A 681 38.68 -10.17 34.18
N LYS A 682 38.03 -9.60 33.16
CA LYS A 682 38.69 -8.73 32.14
C LYS A 682 37.90 -7.50 31.65
N ALA A 683 36.73 -7.16 32.17
CA ALA A 683 35.83 -6.24 31.45
C ALA A 683 35.85 -4.74 31.87
N GLY A 684 36.45 -4.35 33.01
CA GLY A 684 36.51 -2.95 33.44
C GLY A 684 35.12 -2.30 33.67
N THR A 685 35.06 -0.96 33.66
CA THR A 685 33.80 -0.21 33.69
C THR A 685 33.31 0.02 32.25
N PHE A 686 32.04 -0.28 31.98
CA PHE A 686 31.41 -0.04 30.68
C PHE A 686 30.49 1.18 30.74
N LYS A 687 30.43 1.96 29.66
CA LYS A 687 29.50 3.08 29.52
C LYS A 687 28.87 3.06 28.14
N PHE A 688 27.54 3.13 28.09
CA PHE A 688 26.80 3.27 26.83
C PHE A 688 27.04 4.65 26.21
N ARG A 689 27.18 4.68 24.89
CA ARG A 689 27.41 5.91 24.14
C ARG A 689 26.14 6.77 24.12
N GLU A 690 26.31 8.08 24.29
CA GLU A 690 25.25 9.12 24.13
C GLU A 690 24.04 9.00 25.09
N ILE A 691 24.06 8.10 26.08
CA ILE A 691 23.05 8.01 27.12
C ILE A 691 23.55 8.75 28.37
N ASN A 692 22.96 9.92 28.61
CA ASN A 692 23.29 10.75 29.78
C ASN A 692 22.39 10.44 30.98
N GLU A 693 21.13 10.07 30.77
CA GLU A 693 20.20 9.66 31.81
C GLU A 693 19.06 8.83 31.20
N THR A 694 18.76 7.66 31.75
CA THR A 694 17.61 6.82 31.36
C THR A 694 16.99 6.13 32.57
N ILE A 695 15.77 5.62 32.42
CA ILE A 695 15.09 4.89 33.49
C ILE A 695 15.34 3.39 33.32
N ILE A 696 16.00 2.78 34.30
CA ILE A 696 16.22 1.34 34.37
C ILE A 696 15.56 0.73 35.61
N ALA A 697 15.42 -0.58 35.59
CA ALA A 697 15.06 -1.38 36.76
C ALA A 697 16.32 -1.83 37.52
N TYR A 698 16.26 -1.80 38.85
CA TYR A 698 17.28 -2.34 39.75
C TYR A 698 16.61 -3.23 40.81
N ALA A 699 17.35 -4.19 41.34
CA ALA A 699 16.85 -5.07 42.39
C ALA A 699 16.95 -4.36 43.76
N GLU A 700 15.83 -4.27 44.47
CA GLU A 700 15.78 -3.85 45.87
C GLU A 700 16.08 -5.02 46.81
N GLU A 701 15.59 -6.20 46.43
CA GLU A 701 15.73 -7.42 47.20
C GLU A 701 16.14 -8.57 46.28
N LEU A 702 17.18 -9.31 46.68
CA LEU A 702 17.72 -10.45 45.96
C LEU A 702 17.25 -11.76 46.58
N ASN A 703 17.17 -12.81 45.77
CA ASN A 703 16.93 -14.15 46.28
C ASN A 703 18.16 -14.68 47.04
N ALA A 704 17.96 -15.63 47.94
CA ALA A 704 19.03 -16.28 48.68
C ALA A 704 20.00 -16.96 47.68
N ASN A 705 21.30 -16.74 47.86
CA ASN A 705 22.38 -17.22 46.97
C ASN A 705 22.42 -16.57 45.58
N ALA A 706 21.71 -15.45 45.36
CA ALA A 706 21.88 -14.66 44.15
C ALA A 706 23.15 -13.80 44.23
N GLU A 707 23.94 -13.79 43.16
CA GLU A 707 25.19 -13.05 43.02
C GLU A 707 25.00 -11.84 42.10
N VAL A 708 25.49 -10.67 42.51
CA VAL A 708 25.41 -9.45 41.70
C VAL A 708 26.53 -9.45 40.66
N ILE A 709 26.14 -9.45 39.39
CA ILE A 709 27.06 -9.47 38.24
C ILE A 709 27.43 -8.06 37.80
N ALA A 710 26.48 -7.12 37.82
CA ALA A 710 26.71 -5.74 37.45
C ALA A 710 25.95 -4.76 38.37
N ARG A 711 26.59 -3.63 38.66
CA ARG A 711 26.00 -2.50 39.37
C ARG A 711 26.01 -1.25 38.49
N ASP A 712 25.03 -0.37 38.67
CA ASP A 712 25.07 0.97 38.08
C ASP A 712 26.06 1.89 38.83
N GLU A 713 26.20 3.13 38.37
CA GLU A 713 27.04 4.15 39.03
C GLU A 713 26.60 4.50 40.45
N ASN A 714 25.34 4.23 40.82
CA ASN A 714 24.81 4.45 42.15
C ASN A 714 24.99 3.22 43.06
N GLY A 715 25.70 2.18 42.61
CA GLY A 715 25.93 0.94 43.33
C GLY A 715 24.74 -0.02 43.36
N LYS A 716 23.66 0.27 42.62
CA LYS A 716 22.43 -0.54 42.59
C LYS A 716 22.61 -1.78 41.71
N PRO A 717 22.17 -2.98 42.13
CA PRO A 717 22.26 -4.20 41.33
C PRO A 717 21.34 -4.13 40.10
N VAL A 718 21.91 -4.34 38.91
CA VAL A 718 21.18 -4.25 37.63
C VAL A 718 21.30 -5.50 36.76
N ILE A 719 22.31 -6.35 37.03
CA ILE A 719 22.40 -7.71 36.50
C ILE A 719 22.72 -8.65 37.67
N VAL A 720 21.92 -9.70 37.83
CA VAL A 720 22.00 -10.64 38.95
C VAL A 720 21.94 -12.07 38.40
N MET A 721 22.72 -12.97 39.00
CA MET A 721 22.77 -14.38 38.68
C MET A 721 22.26 -15.20 39.87
N LEU A 722 21.53 -16.27 39.61
CA LEU A 722 21.14 -17.29 40.58
C LEU A 722 21.44 -18.67 39.99
N LYS A 723 22.21 -19.48 40.72
CA LYS A 723 22.44 -20.89 40.35
C LYS A 723 21.37 -21.76 41.00
N LYS A 724 20.60 -22.49 40.19
CA LYS A 724 19.50 -23.30 40.70
C LYS A 724 19.22 -24.53 39.84
N HIS A 725 18.88 -25.64 40.50
CA HIS A 725 18.56 -26.92 39.85
C HIS A 725 19.62 -27.42 38.85
N GLY A 726 20.90 -27.06 39.02
CA GLY A 726 21.97 -27.46 38.09
C GLY A 726 22.18 -26.54 36.88
N GLY A 727 21.32 -25.53 36.69
CA GLY A 727 21.42 -24.50 35.65
C GLY A 727 21.65 -23.09 36.21
N TYR A 728 21.60 -22.10 35.32
CA TYR A 728 21.83 -20.69 35.64
C TYR A 728 20.65 -19.81 35.23
N ILE A 729 20.26 -18.91 36.13
CA ILE A 729 19.21 -17.92 35.91
C ILE A 729 19.82 -16.53 36.05
N PHE A 730 19.70 -15.72 35.03
CA PHE A 730 20.12 -14.33 35.02
C PHE A 730 18.89 -13.43 35.02
N TRP A 731 19.00 -12.27 35.66
CA TRP A 731 18.03 -11.19 35.56
C TRP A 731 18.75 -9.91 35.16
N SER A 732 18.16 -9.16 34.22
CA SER A 732 18.58 -7.81 33.85
C SER A 732 17.40 -6.85 33.95
N GLY A 733 17.64 -5.70 34.58
CA GLY A 733 16.66 -4.60 34.63
C GLY A 733 16.94 -3.47 33.61
N ILE A 734 17.92 -3.66 32.72
CA ILE A 734 18.47 -2.59 31.89
C ILE A 734 17.73 -2.45 30.55
N ASN A 735 17.27 -3.57 29.97
CA ASN A 735 16.78 -3.63 28.59
C ASN A 735 17.84 -3.14 27.59
N ILE A 736 18.99 -3.83 27.60
CA ILE A 736 20.14 -3.52 26.76
C ILE A 736 19.76 -3.47 25.27
N PRO A 737 18.95 -4.41 24.72
CA PRO A 737 18.57 -4.35 23.30
C PRO A 737 17.91 -3.03 22.91
N TYR A 738 16.91 -2.58 23.70
CA TYR A 738 16.22 -1.33 23.41
C TYR A 738 17.19 -0.13 23.36
N LEU A 739 18.10 -0.06 24.33
CA LEU A 739 19.06 1.05 24.44
C LEU A 739 20.05 1.05 23.28
N VAL A 740 20.60 -0.12 22.92
CA VAL A 740 21.49 -0.29 21.77
C VAL A 740 20.81 0.13 20.48
N MET A 741 19.56 -0.30 20.26
CA MET A 741 18.80 0.07 19.07
C MET A 741 18.52 1.57 19.03
N LEU A 742 18.18 2.17 20.18
CA LEU A 742 17.85 3.59 20.30
C LEU A 742 19.04 4.52 20.01
N SER A 743 20.23 4.18 20.50
CA SER A 743 21.44 4.99 20.32
C SER A 743 22.35 4.53 19.17
N ASN A 744 21.99 3.46 18.47
CA ASN A 744 22.83 2.82 17.45
C ASN A 744 24.26 2.49 17.98
N ASP A 745 24.34 2.00 19.23
CA ASP A 745 25.59 1.83 19.96
C ASP A 745 26.24 0.45 19.68
N HIS A 746 27.24 0.42 18.81
CA HIS A 746 28.01 -0.79 18.47
C HIS A 746 28.73 -1.42 19.66
N ASP A 747 29.25 -0.62 20.58
CA ASP A 747 29.95 -1.16 21.75
C ASP A 747 28.96 -1.76 22.74
N GLY A 748 27.78 -1.13 22.89
CA GLY A 748 26.65 -1.70 23.61
C GLY A 748 26.15 -3.01 22.99
N ALA A 749 26.10 -3.09 21.66
CA ALA A 749 25.75 -4.30 20.92
C ALA A 749 26.76 -5.43 21.18
N ARG A 750 28.07 -5.14 21.13
CA ARG A 750 29.13 -6.11 21.45
C ARG A 750 29.06 -6.55 22.91
N LEU A 751 28.77 -5.64 23.84
CA LEU A 751 28.57 -6.00 25.25
C LEU A 751 27.41 -6.98 25.40
N LEU A 752 26.28 -6.73 24.75
CA LEU A 752 25.12 -7.63 24.77
C LEU A 752 25.52 -9.05 24.33
N ILE A 753 26.23 -9.17 23.20
CA ILE A 753 26.71 -10.46 22.69
C ILE A 753 27.70 -11.11 23.65
N ASN A 754 28.66 -10.36 24.18
CA ASN A 754 29.63 -10.86 25.15
C ASN A 754 28.97 -11.33 26.45
N LEU A 755 27.94 -10.65 26.94
CA LEU A 755 27.17 -11.07 28.10
C LEU A 755 26.41 -12.37 27.82
N MET A 756 25.72 -12.47 26.68
CA MET A 756 25.04 -13.72 26.32
C MET A 756 26.04 -14.87 26.15
N HIS A 757 27.21 -14.62 25.56
CA HIS A 757 28.28 -15.62 25.45
C HIS A 757 28.80 -16.05 26.82
N LEU A 758 29.02 -15.10 27.73
CA LEU A 758 29.45 -15.38 29.09
C LEU A 758 28.42 -16.25 29.83
N PHE A 759 27.14 -15.92 29.71
CA PHE A 759 26.06 -16.66 30.36
C PHE A 759 25.99 -18.11 29.88
N THR A 760 26.31 -18.34 28.60
CA THR A 760 26.28 -19.66 27.95
C THR A 760 27.64 -20.37 27.90
N PHE A 761 28.71 -19.74 28.41
CA PHE A 761 30.07 -20.30 28.33
C PHE A 761 30.20 -21.67 29.04
N GLN A 762 29.42 -21.88 30.10
CA GLN A 762 29.49 -23.09 30.91
C GLN A 762 28.77 -24.31 30.31
N THR A 763 27.92 -24.11 29.30
CA THR A 763 27.18 -25.18 28.61
C THR A 763 27.84 -25.61 27.31
N ARG A 764 28.86 -24.88 26.81
CA ARG A 764 29.59 -25.23 25.58
C ARG A 764 30.37 -26.55 25.75
N LYS A 765 29.85 -27.63 25.17
CA LYS A 765 30.64 -28.84 24.88
C LYS A 765 31.76 -28.48 23.89
N THR A 766 32.96 -29.00 24.13
CA THR A 766 34.13 -28.83 23.27
C THR A 766 33.79 -29.17 21.81
N GLY A 767 34.12 -28.23 20.91
CA GLY A 767 33.60 -28.16 19.56
C GLY A 767 33.86 -29.40 18.69
N HIS A 768 32.82 -29.83 17.98
CA HIS A 768 32.98 -30.51 16.70
C HIS A 768 32.88 -29.43 15.62
N SER A 769 33.87 -29.34 14.74
CA SER A 769 33.88 -28.44 13.58
C SER A 769 32.97 -29.00 12.47
N GLY A 770 31.68 -29.12 12.76
CA GLY A 770 30.70 -29.43 11.72
C GLY A 770 30.62 -28.25 10.75
N SER A 771 30.96 -28.46 9.48
CA SER A 771 30.72 -27.47 8.44
C SER A 771 29.21 -27.24 8.28
N ILE A 772 28.76 -25.98 8.21
CA ILE A 772 27.38 -25.65 7.83
C ILE A 772 27.10 -26.28 6.45
N ARG A 773 26.06 -27.11 6.37
CA ARG A 773 25.66 -27.76 5.10
C ARG A 773 24.45 -27.04 4.52
N HIS A 774 24.39 -26.98 3.20
CA HIS A 774 23.38 -26.19 2.48
C HIS A 774 22.35 -27.11 1.85
N GLY A 775 21.07 -26.72 1.93
CA GLY A 775 20.00 -27.40 1.23
C GLY A 775 19.91 -26.97 -0.24
N ASN A 776 19.51 -27.90 -1.10
CA ASN A 776 19.21 -27.60 -2.49
C ASN A 776 17.73 -27.21 -2.61
N LEU A 777 17.47 -25.96 -2.99
CA LEU A 777 16.13 -25.43 -3.23
C LEU A 777 15.71 -25.71 -4.69
N THR A 778 14.52 -26.25 -4.87
CA THR A 778 13.79 -26.34 -6.14
C THR A 778 12.49 -25.53 -6.03
N ILE A 779 12.15 -24.75 -7.06
CA ILE A 779 10.88 -24.01 -7.13
C ILE A 779 9.89 -24.88 -7.89
N ILE A 780 8.79 -25.29 -7.23
CA ILE A 780 7.68 -26.00 -7.87
C ILE A 780 6.66 -24.96 -8.40
N SER A 781 6.33 -23.97 -7.57
CA SER A 781 5.48 -22.82 -7.93
C SER A 781 5.89 -21.57 -7.13
N THR A 782 5.18 -20.46 -7.31
CA THR A 782 5.38 -19.25 -6.49
C THR A 782 5.03 -19.45 -5.02
N ASP A 783 4.24 -20.46 -4.70
CA ASP A 783 3.77 -20.79 -3.35
C ASP A 783 4.22 -22.17 -2.84
N GLU A 784 5.00 -22.91 -3.62
CA GLU A 784 5.47 -24.26 -3.29
C GLU A 784 6.95 -24.43 -3.64
N TYR A 785 7.72 -24.85 -2.63
CA TYR A 785 9.16 -25.04 -2.71
C TYR A 785 9.51 -26.43 -2.19
N GLU A 786 10.43 -27.10 -2.86
CA GLU A 786 10.99 -28.35 -2.38
C GLU A 786 12.46 -28.10 -1.99
N ILE A 787 12.86 -28.70 -0.87
CA ILE A 787 14.21 -28.57 -0.33
C ILE A 787 14.74 -29.97 -0.11
N THR A 788 15.81 -30.31 -0.84
CA THR A 788 16.52 -31.56 -0.64
C THR A 788 17.67 -31.35 0.32
N LEU A 789 17.66 -32.12 1.42
CA LEU A 789 18.73 -32.18 2.41
C LEU A 789 19.32 -33.59 2.40
N SER A 790 20.64 -33.69 2.54
CA SER A 790 21.35 -34.98 2.58
C SER A 790 22.18 -35.13 3.84
N SER A 791 22.36 -36.38 4.27
CA SER A 791 23.22 -36.76 5.40
C SER A 791 22.83 -36.16 6.75
N LEU A 792 21.54 -35.93 7.01
CA LEU A 792 21.05 -35.39 8.27
C LEU A 792 21.24 -36.38 9.43
N SER A 793 21.68 -35.85 10.57
CA SER A 793 21.63 -36.51 11.88
C SER A 793 20.30 -36.18 12.57
N PRO A 794 19.74 -37.06 13.42
CA PRO A 794 18.58 -36.73 14.26
C PRO A 794 18.76 -35.49 15.15
N ASP A 795 20.02 -35.13 15.42
CA ASP A 795 20.41 -33.98 16.25
C ASP A 795 20.63 -32.68 15.45
N ASP A 796 20.57 -32.72 14.12
CA ASP A 796 20.74 -31.53 13.29
C ASP A 796 19.50 -30.64 13.31
N ALA A 797 19.71 -29.32 13.37
CA ALA A 797 18.63 -28.35 13.17
C ALA A 797 18.62 -27.87 11.71
N VAL A 798 17.44 -27.76 11.12
CA VAL A 798 17.26 -27.19 9.79
C VAL A 798 16.74 -25.77 9.96
N TRP A 799 17.49 -24.79 9.46
CA TRP A 799 17.11 -23.40 9.49
C TRP A 799 16.76 -22.88 8.12
N PHE A 800 15.49 -22.52 7.98
CA PHE A 800 15.00 -21.76 6.86
C PHE A 800 15.19 -20.27 7.14
N LYS A 801 16.05 -19.62 6.36
CA LYS A 801 16.28 -18.18 6.47
C LYS A 801 14.99 -17.43 6.21
N MET A 802 14.90 -16.23 6.81
CA MET A 802 13.66 -15.48 6.89
C MET A 802 13.04 -15.28 5.50
N THR A 803 12.00 -16.05 5.22
CA THR A 803 10.92 -15.73 4.30
C THR A 803 9.74 -15.34 5.17
N TYR A 804 9.11 -14.22 4.89
CA TYR A 804 7.88 -13.87 5.62
C TYR A 804 6.75 -14.87 5.31
#